data_AF-A0A6G0XFZ3-F1
#
_entry.id   AF-A0A6G0XFZ3-F1
#
_cell.length_a   1.000
_cell.length_b   1.000
_cell.length_c   1.000
_cell.angle_alpha   90.00
_cell.angle_beta   90.00
_cell.angle_gamma   90.00
#
_symmetry.space_group_name_H-M   'P 1'
#
loop_
_entity.id
_entity.type
_entity.pdbx_description
1 polymer ?
#
loop_
_entity_poly.entity_id
_entity_poly.type
_entity_poly.pdbx_seq_one_letter_code
_entity_poly.pdbx_strand_id
1 'polypeptide(L)'
;MLFKLAATWAVVAAQAGVFYAPEHNPTLNSTNTTQLAAAIDADFALIQTYYTVIRTAQASYFGVPIAPIAKKYGLGLYLGVDGSPSSLDEQVAAAVSAIQSFPGTVRAVLVGCDALEPFGALNVSSLVSRISTVKSCIQTVSRSVPIGTSQRVEAWLNANTSSLAAAVDVVGVQIYPYLNPAYSSAAPLALLESAWTNLSARFPAEKLLVTETGFPTATDRQPSTNPALSVANATRYFVAFSQSKYAGIWASFFDKSTTSSRYGMPESQFFGLYTATGSNKYILPSVNLESAKLSFFTPGVCYSPFHAQEYPLNGGSAANLPIALDADFKLLAQYFSVVRTYYSSYMGYDVASYAAKYNVQLFLGVYMTREAWNSTQETAAITAAIKYPNTIAAILVGNENVAPFGPFAASLIVERINFIRNQIRQATGRNVAVGTVQRATEWLNPAMQADMQYIAANSDIIGVNIYPFFDNGYQSSNPLALLHAIWNQMLALYPASKLRLTETGFSTGGAPSSIAPRNKPTLANAMQFYNAFQTWIPKAGGGEAFWYTMFDLRADDRTQPEELEKYFGFFTANREPKAINFPLVRQLTPPPTPPPPPPPPTPPPPSPPTTPALLGVLYSPFHADEYPNDVKNLGAAIALDLLVIRSRFSTIRTAYANFYGVDIMPYAAAAGFQVYLGVGMTRESWFPDQIASAISAVRYFPSSVQALLVGCENAYVGDYFSAGDILNAMNSLRSQIQSQTGRTAVRMGTVQRISEWLNPALRSNMVALANACDVIGVTVSLYDSDNLSSPAAAVLDKWWSQLTAIYPASKLHLMDVGYPTQGPSAAAATGNRPSVAQAQAFYDAVRAWQTSRSASTWFASFYDDKPTTPNAEFTGFFTAQRQPKASNYPLATSS
;
A
#
# COMPACT_ATOMS: atom_id res chain seq x y z
N MET A 1 -7.85 55.72 11.32
CA MET A 1 -6.94 55.11 10.33
C MET A 1 -6.96 53.61 10.54
N LEU A 2 -7.71 52.89 9.70
CA LEU A 2 -7.88 51.43 9.75
C LEU A 2 -6.68 50.75 9.06
N PHE A 3 -5.88 50.00 9.80
CA PHE A 3 -4.95 49.02 9.21
C PHE A 3 -5.75 47.77 8.83
N LYS A 4 -5.87 47.53 7.52
CA LYS A 4 -6.46 46.31 6.95
C LYS A 4 -5.61 45.10 7.38
N LEU A 5 -6.23 44.16 8.11
CA LEU A 5 -5.71 42.79 8.23
C LEU A 5 -5.72 42.14 6.85
N ALA A 6 -4.55 41.95 6.25
CA ALA A 6 -4.38 41.04 5.13
C ALA A 6 -4.34 39.61 5.70
N ALA A 7 -5.44 38.87 5.56
CA ALA A 7 -5.44 37.43 5.79
C ALA A 7 -4.56 36.79 4.73
N THR A 8 -3.38 36.31 5.14
CA THR A 8 -2.51 35.48 4.31
C THR A 8 -3.14 34.10 4.16
N TRP A 9 -3.67 33.83 2.97
CA TRP A 9 -4.30 32.57 2.59
C TRP A 9 -3.24 31.47 2.49
N ALA A 10 -3.38 30.40 3.29
CA ALA A 10 -2.68 29.16 3.03
C ALA A 10 -3.36 28.48 1.82
N VAL A 11 -2.60 28.30 0.74
CA VAL A 11 -3.04 27.59 -0.46
C VAL A 11 -3.55 26.20 -0.07
N VAL A 12 -4.73 25.84 -0.57
CA VAL A 12 -5.21 24.44 -0.57
C VAL A 12 -4.21 23.66 -1.43
N ALA A 13 -3.23 23.03 -0.78
CA ALA A 13 -2.28 22.15 -1.44
C ALA A 13 -3.07 21.15 -2.30
N ALA A 14 -2.72 21.07 -3.58
CA ALA A 14 -3.52 20.34 -4.54
C ALA A 14 -3.61 18.87 -4.15
N GLN A 15 -4.84 18.41 -3.91
CA GLN A 15 -5.15 17.03 -3.59
C GLN A 15 -5.57 16.34 -4.89
N ALA A 16 -5.06 15.14 -5.15
CA ALA A 16 -5.42 14.38 -6.34
C ALA A 16 -6.95 14.20 -6.40
N GLY A 17 -7.56 14.63 -7.50
CA GLY A 17 -9.01 14.60 -7.69
C GLY A 17 -9.39 14.15 -9.10
N VAL A 18 -10.69 14.07 -9.35
CA VAL A 18 -11.23 13.68 -10.65
C VAL A 18 -12.42 14.56 -11.04
N PHE A 19 -12.55 14.83 -12.34
CA PHE A 19 -13.71 15.50 -12.88
C PHE A 19 -14.88 14.52 -13.01
N TYR A 20 -16.07 14.97 -12.63
CA TYR A 20 -17.30 14.19 -12.69
C TYR A 20 -18.40 14.97 -13.41
N ALA A 21 -19.18 14.23 -14.21
CA ALA A 21 -20.39 14.69 -14.86
C ALA A 21 -21.35 13.49 -15.04
N PRO A 22 -22.65 13.62 -14.70
CA PRO A 22 -23.60 12.50 -14.74
C PRO A 22 -23.98 12.04 -16.15
N GLU A 23 -23.67 12.83 -17.19
CA GLU A 23 -24.02 12.56 -18.60
C GLU A 23 -23.27 11.37 -19.22
N HIS A 24 -22.58 10.57 -18.41
CA HIS A 24 -22.08 9.25 -18.83
C HIS A 24 -23.19 8.21 -18.93
N ASN A 25 -24.30 8.38 -18.19
CA ASN A 25 -25.37 7.40 -18.19
C ASN A 25 -26.28 7.59 -19.43
N PRO A 26 -26.33 6.64 -20.38
CA PRO A 26 -27.15 6.78 -21.60
C PRO A 26 -28.66 6.74 -21.31
N THR A 27 -29.06 6.27 -20.13
CA THR A 27 -30.47 6.16 -19.70
C THR A 27 -30.92 7.35 -18.84
N LEU A 28 -30.06 8.35 -18.68
CA LEU A 28 -30.32 9.51 -17.84
C LEU A 28 -31.48 10.33 -18.40
N ASN A 29 -32.55 10.45 -17.61
CA ASN A 29 -33.65 11.36 -17.90
C ASN A 29 -33.48 12.64 -17.07
N SER A 30 -33.11 13.74 -17.73
CA SER A 30 -32.90 15.05 -17.11
C SER A 30 -34.15 15.65 -16.46
N THR A 31 -35.35 15.13 -16.74
CA THR A 31 -36.60 15.57 -16.10
C THR A 31 -36.93 14.79 -14.82
N ASN A 32 -36.26 13.65 -14.57
CA ASN A 32 -36.46 12.84 -13.38
C ASN A 32 -35.35 13.05 -12.36
N THR A 33 -35.49 14.08 -11.52
CA THR A 33 -34.50 14.47 -10.51
C THR A 33 -34.22 13.37 -9.47
N THR A 34 -35.18 12.50 -9.19
CA THR A 34 -34.99 11.38 -8.23
C THR A 34 -34.08 10.31 -8.82
N GLN A 35 -34.32 9.92 -10.08
CA GLN A 35 -33.46 8.97 -10.78
C GLN A 35 -32.04 9.53 -10.96
N LEU A 36 -31.94 10.82 -11.30
CA LEU A 36 -30.66 11.50 -11.43
C LEU A 36 -29.88 11.55 -10.11
N ALA A 37 -30.54 11.90 -9.00
CA ALA A 37 -29.91 11.91 -7.68
C ALA A 37 -29.41 10.51 -7.28
N ALA A 38 -30.19 9.47 -7.56
CA ALA A 38 -29.78 8.08 -7.31
C ALA A 38 -28.58 7.66 -8.17
N ALA A 39 -28.52 8.10 -9.44
CA ALA A 39 -27.38 7.84 -10.31
C ALA A 39 -26.10 8.53 -9.77
N ILE A 40 -26.17 9.83 -9.45
CA ILE A 40 -25.05 10.59 -8.87
C ILE A 40 -24.59 9.97 -7.54
N ASP A 41 -25.53 9.50 -6.71
CA ASP A 41 -25.22 8.83 -5.46
C ASP A 41 -24.43 7.53 -5.66
N ALA A 42 -24.84 6.70 -6.63
CA ALA A 42 -24.14 5.47 -6.99
C ALA A 42 -22.74 5.76 -7.56
N ASP A 43 -22.62 6.79 -8.38
CA ASP A 43 -21.35 7.22 -8.94
C ASP A 43 -20.39 7.70 -7.84
N PHE A 44 -20.89 8.47 -6.87
CA PHE A 44 -20.06 8.99 -5.78
C PHE A 44 -19.64 7.90 -4.81
N ALA A 45 -20.50 6.91 -4.57
CA ALA A 45 -20.14 5.71 -3.82
C ALA A 45 -18.94 4.99 -4.46
N LEU A 46 -18.88 4.94 -5.80
CA LEU A 46 -17.75 4.38 -6.53
C LEU A 46 -16.53 5.33 -6.49
N ILE A 47 -16.70 6.61 -6.76
CA ILE A 47 -15.60 7.59 -6.81
C ILE A 47 -14.87 7.73 -5.48
N GLN A 48 -15.60 7.69 -4.34
CA GLN A 48 -14.98 7.80 -3.01
C GLN A 48 -14.00 6.67 -2.67
N THR A 49 -14.05 5.55 -3.40
CA THR A 49 -13.07 4.47 -3.23
C THR A 49 -11.68 4.85 -3.76
N TYR A 50 -11.60 5.90 -4.59
CA TYR A 50 -10.39 6.33 -5.28
C TYR A 50 -9.97 7.76 -4.94
N TYR A 51 -10.94 8.65 -4.76
CA TYR A 51 -10.70 10.08 -4.66
C TYR A 51 -11.38 10.66 -3.44
N THR A 52 -10.75 11.69 -2.86
CA THR A 52 -11.34 12.50 -1.77
C THR A 52 -11.79 13.88 -2.26
N VAL A 53 -11.55 14.18 -3.54
CA VAL A 53 -11.87 15.44 -4.19
C VAL A 53 -12.45 15.16 -5.57
N ILE A 54 -13.56 15.81 -5.86
CA ILE A 54 -14.16 15.83 -7.18
C ILE A 54 -14.30 17.27 -7.68
N ARG A 55 -14.19 17.45 -9.00
CA ARG A 55 -14.52 18.69 -9.68
C ARG A 55 -15.73 18.47 -10.58
N THR A 56 -16.60 19.46 -10.64
CA THR A 56 -17.77 19.47 -11.52
C THR A 56 -17.74 20.69 -12.41
N ALA A 57 -18.50 20.69 -13.52
CA ALA A 57 -18.72 21.89 -14.32
C ALA A 57 -19.88 22.74 -13.79
N GLN A 58 -20.83 22.09 -13.09
CA GLN A 58 -22.04 22.72 -12.58
C GLN A 58 -22.20 22.46 -11.07
N ALA A 59 -22.90 23.36 -10.39
CA ALA A 59 -23.22 23.28 -8.97
C ALA A 59 -24.44 22.38 -8.72
N SER A 60 -25.33 22.32 -9.71
CA SER A 60 -26.44 21.37 -9.78
C SER A 60 -26.60 20.88 -11.22
N TYR A 61 -26.90 19.60 -11.40
CA TYR A 61 -27.20 19.03 -12.72
C TYR A 61 -28.69 18.80 -12.80
N PHE A 62 -29.36 19.44 -13.76
CA PHE A 62 -30.81 19.33 -13.98
C PHE A 62 -31.64 19.47 -12.69
N GLY A 63 -31.30 20.46 -11.84
CA GLY A 63 -31.99 20.72 -10.57
C GLY A 63 -31.56 19.84 -9.39
N VAL A 64 -30.66 18.86 -9.58
CA VAL A 64 -30.11 18.05 -8.49
C VAL A 64 -28.82 18.69 -7.95
N PRO A 65 -28.80 19.19 -6.70
CA PRO A 65 -27.61 19.75 -6.09
C PRO A 65 -26.60 18.64 -5.74
N ILE A 66 -25.33 18.85 -6.08
CA ILE A 66 -24.29 17.84 -5.85
C ILE A 66 -23.77 17.82 -4.41
N ALA A 67 -23.75 18.97 -3.74
CA ALA A 67 -23.14 19.12 -2.42
C ALA A 67 -23.67 18.19 -1.32
N PRO A 68 -24.99 17.93 -1.19
CA PRO A 68 -25.50 16.95 -0.23
C PRO A 68 -24.92 15.54 -0.44
N ILE A 69 -24.84 15.11 -1.70
CA ILE A 69 -24.35 13.76 -2.07
C ILE A 69 -22.83 13.69 -1.85
N ALA A 70 -22.08 14.73 -2.23
CA ALA A 70 -20.65 14.82 -1.95
C ALA A 70 -20.36 14.75 -0.45
N LYS A 71 -21.14 15.48 0.37
CA LYS A 71 -21.01 15.46 1.83
C LYS A 71 -21.25 14.07 2.41
N LYS A 72 -22.27 13.35 1.92
CA LYS A 72 -22.59 11.96 2.35
C LYS A 72 -21.38 11.04 2.24
N TYR A 73 -20.59 11.18 1.18
CA TYR A 73 -19.40 10.35 0.91
C TYR A 73 -18.07 10.99 1.34
N GLY A 74 -18.10 12.09 2.10
CA GLY A 74 -16.88 12.77 2.56
C GLY A 74 -16.03 13.39 1.45
N LEU A 75 -16.60 13.59 0.25
CA LEU A 75 -15.92 14.16 -0.91
C LEU A 75 -15.87 15.68 -0.83
N GLY A 76 -14.69 16.24 -1.08
CA GLY A 76 -14.51 17.68 -1.28
C GLY A 76 -14.86 18.12 -2.70
N LEU A 77 -15.44 19.31 -2.84
CA LEU A 77 -15.90 19.86 -4.12
C LEU A 77 -15.05 21.02 -4.60
N TYR A 78 -14.50 20.89 -5.80
CA TYR A 78 -14.16 22.01 -6.67
C TYR A 78 -15.40 22.26 -7.54
N LEU A 79 -16.31 23.08 -7.02
CA LEU A 79 -17.66 23.23 -7.54
C LEU A 79 -17.65 24.13 -8.77
N GLY A 80 -18.03 23.61 -9.93
CA GLY A 80 -18.16 24.42 -11.14
C GLY A 80 -19.40 25.30 -11.10
N VAL A 81 -19.29 26.52 -11.61
CA VAL A 81 -20.43 27.39 -11.92
C VAL A 81 -20.29 27.79 -13.37
N ASP A 82 -20.96 27.05 -14.24
CA ASP A 82 -20.99 27.28 -15.67
C ASP A 82 -22.42 27.16 -16.21
N GLY A 83 -22.72 27.88 -17.30
CA GLY A 83 -24.06 27.93 -17.88
C GLY A 83 -24.25 29.02 -18.92
N SER A 84 -25.39 29.02 -19.60
CA SER A 84 -25.88 30.15 -20.39
C SER A 84 -26.31 31.31 -19.48
N PRO A 85 -26.56 32.52 -20.02
CA PRO A 85 -27.17 33.60 -19.24
C PRO A 85 -28.48 33.19 -18.54
N SER A 86 -29.26 32.29 -19.14
CA SER A 86 -30.54 31.81 -18.59
C SER A 86 -30.41 30.76 -17.48
N SER A 87 -29.25 30.14 -17.28
CA SER A 87 -29.03 29.10 -16.25
C SER A 87 -28.02 29.51 -15.17
N LEU A 88 -27.34 30.64 -15.36
CA LEU A 88 -26.30 31.10 -14.43
C LEU A 88 -26.86 31.36 -13.03
N ASP A 89 -28.00 32.02 -12.93
CA ASP A 89 -28.57 32.42 -11.64
C ASP A 89 -28.92 31.19 -10.79
N GLU A 90 -29.44 30.12 -11.41
CA GLU A 90 -29.71 28.84 -10.75
C GLU A 90 -28.42 28.18 -10.25
N GLN A 91 -27.36 28.17 -11.07
CA GLN A 91 -26.06 27.60 -10.69
C GLN A 91 -25.38 28.40 -9.57
N VAL A 92 -25.51 29.73 -9.59
CA VAL A 92 -25.03 30.61 -8.52
C VAL A 92 -25.80 30.34 -7.23
N ALA A 93 -27.13 30.27 -7.30
CA ALA A 93 -27.97 29.96 -6.13
C ALA A 93 -27.64 28.58 -5.53
N ALA A 94 -27.42 27.56 -6.38
CA ALA A 94 -26.99 26.24 -5.95
C ALA A 94 -25.62 26.26 -5.25
N ALA A 95 -24.66 27.03 -5.77
CA ALA A 95 -23.34 27.19 -5.16
C ALA A 95 -23.40 27.92 -3.80
N VAL A 96 -24.21 28.99 -3.68
CA VAL A 96 -24.46 29.69 -2.42
C VAL A 96 -25.08 28.73 -1.39
N SER A 97 -26.12 28.00 -1.78
CA SER A 97 -26.79 27.02 -0.92
C SER A 97 -25.85 25.89 -0.47
N ALA A 98 -25.01 25.38 -1.37
CA ALA A 98 -24.02 24.35 -1.06
C ALA A 98 -23.02 24.81 0.01
N ILE A 99 -22.50 26.03 -0.11
CA ILE A 99 -21.53 26.60 0.84
C ILE A 99 -22.17 26.87 2.19
N GLN A 100 -23.40 27.38 2.21
CA GLN A 100 -24.13 27.70 3.44
C GLN A 100 -24.54 26.43 4.20
N SER A 101 -25.03 25.41 3.50
CA SER A 101 -25.60 24.20 4.11
C SER A 101 -24.55 23.13 4.41
N PHE A 102 -23.44 23.11 3.67
CA PHE A 102 -22.38 22.11 3.80
C PHE A 102 -20.99 22.77 3.95
N PRO A 103 -20.76 23.53 5.04
CA PRO A 103 -19.48 24.18 5.26
C PRO A 103 -18.34 23.15 5.30
N GLY A 104 -17.25 23.46 4.59
CA GLY A 104 -16.08 22.59 4.45
C GLY A 104 -16.19 21.52 3.34
N THR A 105 -17.37 21.30 2.75
CA THR A 105 -17.51 20.41 1.57
C THR A 105 -17.03 21.12 0.31
N VAL A 106 -17.44 22.37 0.08
CA VAL A 106 -16.98 23.17 -1.06
C VAL A 106 -15.61 23.76 -0.75
N ARG A 107 -14.59 23.34 -1.52
CA ARG A 107 -13.19 23.73 -1.37
C ARG A 107 -12.79 24.89 -2.27
N ALA A 108 -13.44 25.02 -3.42
CA ALA A 108 -13.32 26.15 -4.33
C ALA A 108 -14.57 26.23 -5.22
N VAL A 109 -14.89 27.42 -5.71
CA VAL A 109 -15.87 27.63 -6.77
C VAL A 109 -15.14 28.03 -8.04
N LEU A 110 -15.33 27.31 -9.13
CA LEU A 110 -14.68 27.58 -10.42
C LEU A 110 -15.71 28.11 -11.42
N VAL A 111 -15.62 29.38 -11.78
CA VAL A 111 -16.56 30.06 -12.68
C VAL A 111 -16.08 29.89 -14.13
N GLY A 112 -16.85 29.15 -14.92
CA GLY A 112 -16.54 28.84 -16.32
C GLY A 112 -15.50 27.73 -16.51
N CYS A 113 -15.73 26.92 -17.54
CA CYS A 113 -14.86 25.83 -17.99
C CYS A 113 -14.64 25.94 -19.50
N ASP A 114 -13.40 26.08 -19.97
CA ASP A 114 -13.09 26.29 -21.41
C ASP A 114 -13.92 27.46 -22.02
N ALA A 115 -14.14 28.51 -21.24
CA ALA A 115 -15.10 29.57 -21.56
C ALA A 115 -14.50 30.66 -22.46
N LEU A 116 -13.16 30.80 -22.49
CA LEU A 116 -12.49 31.85 -23.26
C LEU A 116 -12.36 31.51 -24.75
N GLU A 117 -12.57 32.51 -25.61
CA GLU A 117 -12.24 32.43 -27.04
C GLU A 117 -10.77 32.04 -27.27
N PRO A 118 -10.45 31.23 -28.31
CA PRO A 118 -11.37 30.67 -29.30
C PRO A 118 -12.07 29.37 -28.87
N PHE A 119 -11.83 28.88 -27.64
CA PHE A 119 -12.33 27.58 -27.18
C PHE A 119 -13.79 27.65 -26.69
N GLY A 120 -14.16 28.79 -26.10
CA GLY A 120 -15.52 29.12 -25.66
C GLY A 120 -16.01 30.43 -26.25
N ALA A 121 -17.16 30.91 -25.76
CA ALA A 121 -17.88 32.05 -26.31
C ALA A 121 -17.61 33.39 -25.61
N LEU A 122 -16.77 33.42 -24.57
CA LEU A 122 -16.51 34.63 -23.78
C LEU A 122 -15.14 35.21 -24.10
N ASN A 123 -15.07 36.53 -24.11
CA ASN A 123 -13.80 37.25 -23.97
C ASN A 123 -13.45 37.44 -22.49
N VAL A 124 -12.23 37.90 -22.23
CA VAL A 124 -11.70 38.08 -20.87
C VAL A 124 -12.54 39.02 -20.02
N SER A 125 -12.99 40.16 -20.56
CA SER A 125 -13.79 41.13 -19.80
C SER A 125 -15.15 40.54 -19.38
N SER A 126 -15.79 39.78 -20.26
CA SER A 126 -17.07 39.11 -19.95
C SER A 126 -16.92 38.07 -18.86
N LEU A 127 -15.84 37.26 -18.90
CA LEU A 127 -15.57 36.26 -17.86
C LEU A 127 -15.22 36.92 -16.51
N VAL A 128 -14.45 38.01 -16.50
CA VAL A 128 -14.16 38.79 -15.27
C VAL A 128 -15.43 39.36 -14.65
N SER A 129 -16.34 39.92 -15.46
CA SER A 129 -17.64 40.40 -14.97
C SER A 129 -18.49 39.28 -14.37
N ARG A 130 -18.48 38.09 -14.99
CA ARG A 130 -19.15 36.90 -14.47
C ARG A 130 -18.56 36.46 -13.13
N ILE A 131 -17.23 36.33 -13.03
CA ILE A 131 -16.52 36.00 -11.79
C ILE A 131 -16.85 37.00 -10.68
N SER A 132 -16.88 38.29 -10.99
CA SER A 132 -17.17 39.34 -10.01
C SER A 132 -18.61 39.24 -9.47
N THR A 133 -19.56 38.88 -10.33
CA THR A 133 -20.95 38.63 -9.96
C THR A 133 -21.05 37.43 -9.02
N VAL A 134 -20.50 36.28 -9.41
CA VAL A 134 -20.51 35.06 -8.58
C VAL A 134 -19.78 35.30 -7.25
N LYS A 135 -18.62 35.95 -7.27
CA LYS A 135 -17.83 36.27 -6.08
C LYS A 135 -18.63 37.13 -5.10
N SER A 136 -19.37 38.13 -5.59
CA SER A 136 -20.24 38.97 -4.75
C SER A 136 -21.34 38.15 -4.07
N CYS A 137 -21.97 37.21 -4.79
CA CYS A 137 -22.98 36.32 -4.23
C CYS A 137 -22.39 35.37 -3.17
N ILE A 138 -21.28 34.68 -3.48
CA ILE A 138 -20.64 33.74 -2.54
C ILE A 138 -20.18 34.45 -1.26
N GLN A 139 -19.65 35.68 -1.37
CA GLN A 139 -19.18 36.45 -0.23
C GLN A 139 -20.28 36.85 0.76
N THR A 140 -21.56 36.71 0.41
CA THR A 140 -22.68 36.87 1.34
C THR A 140 -22.78 35.73 2.36
N VAL A 141 -22.34 34.52 1.99
CA VAL A 141 -22.42 33.32 2.84
C VAL A 141 -21.07 32.82 3.34
N SER A 142 -19.98 33.09 2.61
CA SER A 142 -18.62 32.77 3.07
C SER A 142 -17.57 33.64 2.40
N ARG A 143 -16.63 34.15 3.20
CA ARG A 143 -15.42 34.80 2.69
C ARG A 143 -14.24 33.84 2.51
N SER A 144 -14.35 32.60 3.01
CA SER A 144 -13.25 31.65 3.07
C SER A 144 -13.15 30.72 1.86
N VAL A 145 -14.19 30.65 1.02
CA VAL A 145 -14.20 29.80 -0.17
C VAL A 145 -13.52 30.53 -1.33
N PRO A 146 -12.41 30.01 -1.88
CA PRO A 146 -11.71 30.64 -2.98
C PRO A 146 -12.52 30.57 -4.28
N ILE A 147 -12.50 31.66 -5.06
CA ILE A 147 -13.18 31.75 -6.35
C ILE A 147 -12.14 31.71 -7.47
N GLY A 148 -12.27 30.75 -8.38
CA GLY A 148 -11.38 30.53 -9.51
C GLY A 148 -12.08 30.52 -10.85
N THR A 149 -11.31 30.24 -11.88
CA THR A 149 -11.81 29.83 -13.20
C THR A 149 -10.92 28.73 -13.77
N SER A 150 -11.47 27.84 -14.60
CA SER A 150 -10.73 26.73 -15.19
C SER A 150 -10.66 26.88 -16.71
N GLN A 151 -9.50 27.25 -17.23
CA GLN A 151 -9.29 27.55 -18.65
C GLN A 151 -8.09 26.78 -19.21
N ARG A 152 -8.09 26.53 -20.52
CA ARG A 152 -6.96 25.90 -21.20
C ARG A 152 -5.67 26.68 -21.04
N VAL A 153 -4.56 25.95 -20.99
CA VAL A 153 -3.21 26.52 -20.95
C VAL A 153 -2.98 27.52 -22.10
N GLU A 154 -3.48 27.23 -23.30
CA GLU A 154 -3.35 28.09 -24.48
C GLU A 154 -4.06 29.43 -24.29
N ALA A 155 -5.21 29.43 -23.62
CA ALA A 155 -5.93 30.67 -23.30
C ALA A 155 -5.16 31.48 -22.26
N TRP A 156 -4.64 30.84 -21.21
CA TRP A 156 -3.84 31.50 -20.17
C TRP A 156 -2.56 32.12 -20.70
N LEU A 157 -1.90 31.48 -21.67
CA LEU A 157 -0.66 31.98 -22.26
C LEU A 157 -0.86 33.12 -23.28
N ASN A 158 -2.10 33.49 -23.59
CA ASN A 158 -2.42 34.70 -24.35
C ASN A 158 -2.07 35.97 -23.53
N ALA A 159 -1.69 37.07 -24.20
CA ALA A 159 -1.28 38.33 -23.59
C ALA A 159 -2.41 39.04 -22.80
N ASN A 160 -3.68 38.73 -23.05
CA ASN A 160 -4.83 39.46 -22.49
C ASN A 160 -5.41 38.89 -21.18
N THR A 161 -4.72 37.98 -20.46
CA THR A 161 -5.29 37.26 -19.29
C THR A 161 -4.89 37.81 -17.91
N SER A 162 -4.06 38.86 -17.83
CA SER A 162 -3.59 39.41 -16.55
C SER A 162 -4.74 39.93 -15.66
N SER A 163 -5.74 40.59 -16.26
CA SER A 163 -6.93 41.06 -15.53
C SER A 163 -7.79 39.91 -15.00
N LEU A 164 -7.84 38.78 -15.72
CA LEU A 164 -8.51 37.57 -15.28
C LEU A 164 -7.79 36.95 -14.07
N ALA A 165 -6.46 36.78 -14.15
CA ALA A 165 -5.66 36.27 -13.04
C ALA A 165 -5.73 37.15 -11.78
N ALA A 166 -5.91 38.45 -11.96
CA ALA A 166 -6.12 39.39 -10.85
C ALA A 166 -7.51 39.23 -10.19
N ALA A 167 -8.55 38.88 -10.97
CA ALA A 167 -9.92 38.74 -10.49
C ALA A 167 -10.17 37.45 -9.67
N VAL A 168 -9.33 36.42 -9.85
CA VAL A 168 -9.50 35.10 -9.24
C VAL A 168 -8.51 34.82 -8.10
N ASP A 169 -8.94 33.98 -7.17
CA ASP A 169 -8.12 33.39 -6.12
C ASP A 169 -7.44 32.10 -6.61
N VAL A 170 -8.04 31.40 -7.59
CA VAL A 170 -7.48 30.21 -8.25
C VAL A 170 -7.41 30.38 -9.76
N VAL A 171 -6.19 30.29 -10.30
CA VAL A 171 -5.88 30.18 -11.72
C VAL A 171 -5.91 28.69 -12.08
N GLY A 172 -7.10 28.20 -12.47
CA GLY A 172 -7.32 26.82 -12.84
C GLY A 172 -6.87 26.57 -14.28
N VAL A 173 -5.92 25.65 -14.44
CA VAL A 173 -5.28 25.32 -15.71
C VAL A 173 -5.81 23.98 -16.20
N GLN A 174 -6.27 23.95 -17.45
CA GLN A 174 -6.56 22.71 -18.16
C GLN A 174 -5.44 22.42 -19.15
N ILE A 175 -4.91 21.20 -19.13
CA ILE A 175 -3.81 20.80 -20.01
C ILE A 175 -4.03 19.41 -20.57
N TYR A 176 -3.87 19.28 -21.88
CA TYR A 176 -4.15 18.08 -22.62
C TYR A 176 -2.98 17.73 -23.53
N PRO A 177 -1.94 17.06 -23.00
CA PRO A 177 -0.69 16.88 -23.73
C PRO A 177 -0.86 16.15 -25.06
N TYR A 178 -1.84 15.25 -25.18
CA TYR A 178 -2.13 14.49 -26.39
C TYR A 178 -2.48 15.35 -27.62
N LEU A 179 -2.94 16.59 -27.41
CA LEU A 179 -3.23 17.52 -28.50
C LEU A 179 -1.97 18.09 -29.16
N ASN A 180 -0.82 17.99 -28.48
CA ASN A 180 0.42 18.57 -28.93
C ASN A 180 1.25 17.52 -29.68
N PRO A 181 1.64 17.76 -30.94
CA PRO A 181 2.48 16.83 -31.72
C PRO A 181 3.84 16.50 -31.08
N ALA A 182 4.32 17.34 -30.15
CA ALA A 182 5.56 17.12 -29.41
C ALA A 182 5.40 16.21 -28.18
N TYR A 183 4.20 15.69 -27.90
CA TYR A 183 4.02 14.77 -26.79
C TYR A 183 4.81 13.48 -26.99
N SER A 184 5.51 13.05 -25.94
CA SER A 184 6.27 11.81 -25.93
C SER A 184 5.83 10.94 -24.76
N SER A 185 5.45 9.70 -25.05
CA SER A 185 5.14 8.72 -24.00
C SER A 185 6.35 8.32 -23.14
N ALA A 186 7.58 8.60 -23.60
CA ALA A 186 8.81 8.42 -22.82
C ALA A 186 9.07 9.55 -21.81
N ALA A 187 8.48 10.72 -22.04
CA ALA A 187 8.55 11.88 -21.15
C ALA A 187 7.13 12.46 -20.94
N PRO A 188 6.21 11.70 -20.33
CA PRO A 188 4.78 11.99 -20.35
C PRO A 188 4.41 13.33 -19.71
N LEU A 189 5.23 13.85 -18.78
CA LEU A 189 4.98 15.13 -18.10
C LEU A 189 5.62 16.34 -18.78
N ALA A 190 6.53 16.18 -19.73
CA ALA A 190 7.39 17.28 -20.22
C ALA A 190 6.60 18.51 -20.69
N LEU A 191 5.48 18.30 -21.39
CA LEU A 191 4.62 19.39 -21.85
C LEU A 191 3.91 20.10 -20.69
N LEU A 192 3.50 19.34 -19.67
CA LEU A 192 2.90 19.89 -18.46
C LEU A 192 3.93 20.71 -17.67
N GLU A 193 5.14 20.19 -17.52
CA GLU A 193 6.23 20.87 -16.80
C GLU A 193 6.61 22.20 -17.49
N SER A 194 6.69 22.17 -18.83
CA SER A 194 6.96 23.35 -19.65
C SER A 194 5.84 24.40 -19.51
N ALA A 195 4.59 23.97 -19.65
CA ALA A 195 3.43 24.83 -19.43
C ALA A 195 3.43 25.45 -18.04
N TRP A 196 3.67 24.64 -17.01
CA TRP A 196 3.69 25.09 -15.62
C TRP A 196 4.78 26.12 -15.36
N THR A 197 5.97 25.94 -15.94
CA THR A 197 7.08 26.90 -15.87
C THR A 197 6.68 28.25 -16.48
N ASN A 198 6.08 28.24 -17.66
CA ASN A 198 5.63 29.47 -18.33
C ASN A 198 4.53 30.20 -17.55
N LEU A 199 3.59 29.45 -16.96
CA LEU A 199 2.51 30.02 -16.17
C LEU A 199 3.01 30.58 -14.84
N SER A 200 3.93 29.88 -14.17
CA SER A 200 4.53 30.32 -12.90
C SER A 200 5.38 31.58 -13.05
N ALA A 201 5.91 31.84 -14.25
CA ALA A 201 6.59 33.09 -14.57
C ALA A 201 5.63 34.29 -14.76
N ARG A 202 4.35 34.03 -15.05
CA ARG A 202 3.33 35.06 -15.34
C ARG A 202 2.37 35.31 -14.19
N PHE A 203 2.07 34.26 -13.42
CA PHE A 203 1.06 34.29 -12.37
C PHE A 203 1.66 33.80 -11.04
N PRO A 204 1.16 34.31 -9.90
CA PRO A 204 1.63 33.85 -8.60
C PRO A 204 1.43 32.33 -8.48
N ALA A 205 2.50 31.61 -8.14
CA ALA A 205 2.51 30.15 -8.10
C ALA A 205 1.47 29.60 -7.12
N GLU A 206 1.18 30.34 -6.06
CA GLU A 206 0.16 30.03 -5.06
C GLU A 206 -1.28 29.99 -5.61
N LYS A 207 -1.53 30.64 -6.76
CA LYS A 207 -2.86 30.62 -7.41
C LYS A 207 -3.01 29.48 -8.41
N LEU A 208 -1.91 28.88 -8.88
CA LEU A 208 -1.95 27.90 -9.97
C LEU A 208 -2.45 26.54 -9.49
N LEU A 209 -3.37 25.95 -10.24
CA LEU A 209 -3.89 24.60 -9.99
C LEU A 209 -4.18 23.87 -11.31
N VAL A 210 -3.73 22.63 -11.45
CA VAL A 210 -4.19 21.76 -12.54
C VAL A 210 -5.62 21.31 -12.26
N THR A 211 -6.57 21.86 -13.01
CA THR A 211 -8.02 21.64 -12.81
C THR A 211 -8.65 20.68 -13.79
N GLU A 212 -7.99 20.40 -14.92
CA GLU A 212 -8.24 19.23 -15.78
C GLU A 212 -6.93 18.81 -16.45
N THR A 213 -6.64 17.52 -16.44
CA THR A 213 -5.70 16.94 -17.38
C THR A 213 -6.02 15.49 -17.68
N GLY A 214 -5.64 15.00 -18.84
CA GLY A 214 -5.82 13.60 -19.17
C GLY A 214 -5.33 13.24 -20.55
N PHE A 215 -5.50 11.96 -20.88
CA PHE A 215 -5.14 11.39 -22.16
C PHE A 215 -6.23 10.40 -22.57
N PRO A 216 -6.86 10.55 -23.75
CA PRO A 216 -7.99 9.74 -24.14
C PRO A 216 -7.59 8.31 -24.52
N THR A 217 -8.49 7.35 -24.30
CA THR A 217 -8.23 5.93 -24.55
C THR A 217 -8.55 5.46 -25.95
N ALA A 218 -9.30 6.25 -26.72
CA ALA A 218 -9.78 5.91 -28.05
C ALA A 218 -10.12 7.17 -28.86
N THR A 219 -10.43 6.99 -30.13
CA THR A 219 -10.95 8.00 -31.06
C THR A 219 -12.02 7.37 -31.93
N ASP A 220 -12.99 8.16 -32.38
CA ASP A 220 -14.00 7.78 -33.37
C ASP A 220 -13.46 7.90 -34.82
N ARG A 221 -12.23 8.39 -35.02
CA ARG A 221 -11.59 8.61 -36.33
C ARG A 221 -10.18 7.98 -36.39
N GLN A 222 -9.91 7.07 -37.34
CA GLN A 222 -8.58 6.47 -37.60
C GLN A 222 -7.90 7.09 -38.84
N PRO A 223 -6.57 7.37 -38.83
CA PRO A 223 -5.75 7.89 -37.75
C PRO A 223 -4.90 9.13 -38.15
N SER A 224 -4.50 9.99 -37.19
CA SER A 224 -3.30 10.84 -37.34
C SER A 224 -2.67 11.34 -36.03
N THR A 225 -2.85 10.67 -34.88
CA THR A 225 -2.17 11.08 -33.63
C THR A 225 -1.00 10.13 -33.32
N ASN A 226 0.19 10.70 -33.19
CA ASN A 226 1.38 10.04 -32.67
C ASN A 226 1.71 10.67 -31.30
N PRO A 227 1.70 9.91 -30.19
CA PRO A 227 1.42 8.47 -30.08
C PRO A 227 -0.08 8.15 -30.13
N ALA A 228 -0.40 6.91 -30.46
CA ALA A 228 -1.79 6.46 -30.63
C ALA A 228 -2.62 6.61 -29.34
N LEU A 229 -3.88 7.03 -29.49
CA LEU A 229 -4.84 7.06 -28.39
C LEU A 229 -5.20 5.63 -27.99
N SER A 230 -4.88 5.27 -26.76
CA SER A 230 -5.01 3.90 -26.26
C SER A 230 -5.08 3.90 -24.74
N VAL A 231 -5.68 2.85 -24.17
CA VAL A 231 -5.66 2.62 -22.72
C VAL A 231 -4.22 2.60 -22.18
N ALA A 232 -3.26 2.04 -22.93
CA ALA A 232 -1.87 1.99 -22.52
C ALA A 232 -1.22 3.37 -22.38
N ASN A 233 -1.38 4.25 -23.38
CA ASN A 233 -0.83 5.61 -23.30
C ASN A 233 -1.57 6.48 -22.29
N ALA A 234 -2.89 6.27 -22.14
CA ALA A 234 -3.67 6.90 -21.09
C ALA A 234 -3.17 6.51 -19.69
N THR A 235 -2.86 5.23 -19.49
CA THR A 235 -2.32 4.70 -18.23
C THR A 235 -0.94 5.27 -17.93
N ARG A 236 -0.04 5.33 -18.93
CA ARG A 236 1.29 5.93 -18.77
C ARG A 236 1.22 7.39 -18.30
N TYR A 237 0.34 8.17 -18.92
CA TYR A 237 0.14 9.57 -18.54
C TYR A 237 -0.51 9.69 -17.15
N PHE A 238 -1.53 8.89 -16.86
CA PHE A 238 -2.21 8.85 -15.57
C PHE A 238 -1.24 8.56 -14.42
N VAL A 239 -0.43 7.51 -14.55
CA VAL A 239 0.55 7.11 -13.52
C VAL A 239 1.56 8.25 -13.29
N ALA A 240 2.14 8.77 -14.36
CA ALA A 240 3.11 9.87 -14.25
C ALA A 240 2.50 11.11 -13.59
N PHE A 241 1.28 11.50 -13.99
CA PHE A 241 0.59 12.64 -13.40
C PHE A 241 0.27 12.42 -11.92
N SER A 242 -0.24 11.24 -11.56
CA SER A 242 -0.61 10.89 -10.18
C SER A 242 0.57 10.89 -9.19
N GLN A 243 1.78 10.62 -9.69
CA GLN A 243 3.02 10.64 -8.91
C GLN A 243 3.74 12.00 -8.94
N SER A 244 3.24 12.94 -9.72
CA SER A 244 3.90 14.23 -9.93
C SER A 244 3.60 15.23 -8.81
N LYS A 245 4.48 16.24 -8.68
CA LYS A 245 4.26 17.39 -7.78
C LYS A 245 3.15 18.34 -8.25
N TYR A 246 2.65 18.18 -9.48
CA TYR A 246 1.65 19.04 -10.11
C TYR A 246 0.23 18.65 -9.73
N ALA A 247 0.04 18.15 -8.50
CA ALA A 247 -1.19 17.54 -8.03
C ALA A 247 -2.43 18.33 -8.50
N GLY A 248 -3.47 17.61 -8.90
CA GLY A 248 -4.60 18.20 -9.61
C GLY A 248 -5.65 17.18 -10.01
N ILE A 249 -6.46 17.55 -11.00
CA ILE A 249 -7.70 16.86 -11.31
C ILE A 249 -7.61 16.14 -12.66
N TRP A 250 -7.87 14.83 -12.66
CA TRP A 250 -7.99 14.04 -13.90
C TRP A 250 -9.28 14.40 -14.65
N ALA A 251 -9.23 14.42 -15.99
CA ALA A 251 -10.21 15.06 -16.86
C ALA A 251 -11.59 14.39 -16.90
N SER A 252 -11.73 13.10 -16.54
CA SER A 252 -13.04 12.49 -16.32
C SER A 252 -12.97 11.16 -15.58
N PHE A 253 -13.92 10.89 -14.69
CA PHE A 253 -14.07 9.56 -14.08
C PHE A 253 -14.74 8.56 -15.04
N PHE A 254 -15.80 8.97 -15.76
CA PHE A 254 -16.51 8.15 -16.74
C PHE A 254 -16.35 8.69 -18.16
N ASP A 255 -16.41 7.82 -19.16
CA ASP A 255 -16.61 8.25 -20.54
C ASP A 255 -17.99 8.85 -20.72
N LYS A 256 -18.15 9.72 -21.71
CA LYS A 256 -19.46 10.24 -22.07
C LYS A 256 -20.22 9.22 -22.92
N SER A 257 -21.53 9.06 -22.70
CA SER A 257 -22.36 8.17 -23.52
C SER A 257 -22.63 8.72 -24.92
N THR A 258 -22.58 10.04 -25.09
CA THR A 258 -22.79 10.72 -26.37
C THR A 258 -21.49 11.25 -26.92
N THR A 259 -21.34 11.21 -28.25
CA THR A 259 -20.25 11.88 -28.94
C THR A 259 -20.34 13.39 -28.67
N SER A 260 -19.30 13.92 -28.03
CA SER A 260 -19.13 15.35 -27.85
C SER A 260 -17.74 15.72 -28.33
N SER A 261 -17.63 16.74 -29.17
CA SER A 261 -16.37 17.38 -29.49
C SER A 261 -16.31 18.71 -28.73
N ARG A 262 -15.18 18.96 -28.07
CA ARG A 262 -14.83 20.31 -27.59
C ARG A 262 -14.02 20.98 -28.69
N TYR A 263 -14.10 22.31 -28.83
CA TYR A 263 -13.32 23.01 -29.86
C TYR A 263 -11.82 22.69 -29.69
N GLY A 264 -11.18 22.21 -30.76
CA GLY A 264 -9.79 21.72 -30.73
C GLY A 264 -9.55 20.44 -29.91
N MET A 265 -10.59 19.67 -29.55
CA MET A 265 -10.53 18.42 -28.78
C MET A 265 -11.54 17.39 -29.33
N PRO A 266 -11.20 16.70 -30.43
CA PRO A 266 -12.10 15.75 -31.08
C PRO A 266 -12.49 14.57 -30.18
N GLU A 267 -11.56 14.09 -29.36
CA GLU A 267 -11.70 12.84 -28.58
C GLU A 267 -12.18 13.05 -27.15
N SER A 268 -12.93 14.11 -26.90
CA SER A 268 -13.35 14.51 -25.55
C SER A 268 -14.28 13.51 -24.84
N GLN A 269 -14.79 12.51 -25.58
CA GLN A 269 -15.63 11.42 -25.06
C GLN A 269 -14.84 10.38 -24.26
N PHE A 270 -13.57 10.12 -24.59
CA PHE A 270 -12.85 8.90 -24.19
C PHE A 270 -11.84 9.10 -23.04
N PHE A 271 -12.06 10.11 -22.18
CA PHE A 271 -11.18 10.44 -21.06
C PHE A 271 -11.46 9.67 -19.77
N GLY A 272 -12.59 8.95 -19.72
CA GLY A 272 -13.03 8.23 -18.54
C GLY A 272 -12.02 7.19 -18.09
N LEU A 273 -11.89 7.07 -16.77
CA LEU A 273 -11.24 5.94 -16.09
C LEU A 273 -12.14 4.70 -16.13
N TYR A 274 -13.45 4.92 -16.24
CA TYR A 274 -14.51 3.96 -16.51
C TYR A 274 -15.18 4.28 -17.85
N THR A 275 -15.78 3.28 -18.49
CA THR A 275 -16.66 3.48 -19.65
C THR A 275 -17.93 4.21 -19.23
N ALA A 276 -18.71 4.68 -20.20
CA ALA A 276 -19.96 5.39 -19.97
C ALA A 276 -20.97 4.54 -19.16
N THR A 277 -20.95 3.23 -19.40
CA THR A 277 -21.78 2.22 -18.71
C THR A 277 -21.23 1.77 -17.36
N GLY A 278 -20.12 2.35 -16.87
CA GLY A 278 -19.54 2.03 -15.58
C GLY A 278 -18.64 0.79 -15.56
N SER A 279 -18.12 0.34 -16.72
CA SER A 279 -17.08 -0.70 -16.77
C SER A 279 -15.70 -0.09 -16.54
N ASN A 280 -14.87 -0.69 -15.70
CA ASN A 280 -13.51 -0.19 -15.45
C ASN A 280 -12.65 -0.33 -16.72
N LYS A 281 -11.86 0.70 -17.07
CA LYS A 281 -10.90 0.64 -18.19
C LYS A 281 -9.51 0.15 -17.79
N TYR A 282 -9.34 -0.26 -16.55
CA TYR A 282 -8.10 -0.72 -15.92
C TYR A 282 -6.98 0.32 -15.87
N ILE A 283 -7.35 1.61 -15.92
CA ILE A 283 -6.44 2.75 -15.66
C ILE A 283 -6.31 2.99 -14.15
N LEU A 284 -7.43 2.84 -13.43
CA LEU A 284 -7.43 2.80 -11.96
C LEU A 284 -7.11 1.40 -11.45
N PRO A 285 -6.45 1.29 -10.27
CA PRO A 285 -6.34 0.00 -9.59
C PRO A 285 -7.74 -0.60 -9.36
N SER A 286 -7.90 -1.91 -9.56
CA SER A 286 -9.19 -2.57 -9.39
C SER A 286 -9.64 -2.52 -7.91
N VAL A 287 -10.83 -1.97 -7.64
CA VAL A 287 -11.44 -1.90 -6.28
C VAL A 287 -12.27 -3.12 -5.89
N ASN A 288 -12.48 -4.06 -6.81
CA ASN A 288 -13.07 -5.38 -6.50
C ASN A 288 -11.97 -6.42 -6.33
N LEU A 289 -11.20 -6.24 -5.27
CA LEU A 289 -10.72 -7.35 -4.48
C LEU A 289 -11.21 -7.04 -3.07
N GLU A 290 -11.69 -8.05 -2.36
CA GLU A 290 -11.76 -7.99 -0.90
C GLU A 290 -10.50 -7.29 -0.40
N SER A 291 -10.66 -6.43 0.61
CA SER A 291 -9.53 -5.86 1.34
C SER A 291 -8.79 -6.97 2.09
N ALA A 292 -8.12 -7.85 1.35
CA ALA A 292 -7.10 -8.74 1.85
C ALA A 292 -5.80 -7.97 1.56
N LYS A 293 -5.07 -7.43 2.54
CA LYS A 293 -4.50 -8.21 3.65
C LYS A 293 -4.26 -9.67 3.27
N LEU A 294 -3.71 -9.93 2.09
CA LEU A 294 -2.96 -11.16 1.84
C LEU A 294 -1.51 -10.88 2.22
N SER A 295 -1.25 -10.99 3.52
CA SER A 295 0.08 -10.95 4.12
C SER A 295 0.43 -12.26 4.84
N PHE A 296 -0.41 -13.30 4.68
CA PHE A 296 -0.12 -14.63 5.20
C PHE A 296 0.24 -15.54 4.03
N PHE A 297 1.50 -15.98 4.00
CA PHE A 297 1.96 -17.07 3.15
C PHE A 297 1.12 -18.31 3.46
N THR A 298 0.38 -18.79 2.46
CA THR A 298 -0.40 -20.03 2.53
C THR A 298 0.28 -21.03 1.59
N PRO A 299 1.02 -22.02 2.12
CA PRO A 299 1.64 -23.03 1.27
C PRO A 299 0.55 -23.89 0.62
N GLY A 300 0.61 -23.98 -0.70
CA GLY A 300 -0.19 -24.87 -1.52
C GLY A 300 0.69 -25.83 -2.32
N VAL A 301 0.06 -26.71 -3.09
CA VAL A 301 0.76 -27.67 -3.96
C VAL A 301 0.09 -27.76 -5.32
N CYS A 302 0.89 -27.97 -6.36
CA CYS A 302 0.41 -28.31 -7.68
C CYS A 302 -0.02 -29.78 -7.73
N TYR A 303 -1.03 -30.07 -8.55
CA TYR A 303 -1.58 -31.42 -8.68
C TYR A 303 -1.96 -31.76 -10.11
N SER A 304 -1.59 -32.97 -10.52
CA SER A 304 -2.17 -33.71 -11.63
C SER A 304 -2.26 -35.19 -11.24
N PRO A 305 -3.18 -35.99 -11.83
CA PRO A 305 -3.27 -37.42 -11.57
C PRO A 305 -2.30 -38.25 -12.43
N PHE A 306 -1.27 -37.64 -13.04
CA PHE A 306 -0.40 -38.33 -14.01
C PHE A 306 0.48 -39.40 -13.36
N HIS A 307 0.62 -39.38 -12.03
CA HIS A 307 1.23 -40.45 -11.26
C HIS A 307 0.41 -41.74 -11.23
N ALA A 308 -0.91 -41.64 -11.41
CA ALA A 308 -1.83 -42.76 -11.21
C ALA A 308 -1.81 -43.74 -12.38
N GLN A 309 -1.98 -45.03 -12.09
CA GLN A 309 -2.12 -46.05 -13.15
C GLN A 309 -3.42 -45.91 -13.93
N GLU A 310 -4.45 -45.38 -13.26
CA GLU A 310 -5.79 -45.14 -13.77
C GLU A 310 -5.86 -43.96 -14.74
N TYR A 311 -4.81 -43.14 -14.83
CA TYR A 311 -4.71 -42.10 -15.85
C TYR A 311 -4.16 -42.71 -17.16
N PRO A 312 -4.89 -42.65 -18.28
CA PRO A 312 -4.55 -43.38 -19.51
C PRO A 312 -3.50 -42.62 -20.34
N LEU A 313 -2.32 -42.37 -19.77
CA LEU A 313 -1.24 -41.60 -20.40
C LEU A 313 -0.83 -42.17 -21.77
N ASN A 314 -0.79 -43.50 -21.88
CA ASN A 314 -0.40 -44.25 -23.07
C ASN A 314 -1.61 -44.94 -23.75
N GLY A 315 -2.82 -44.37 -23.59
CA GLY A 315 -4.08 -44.98 -24.02
C GLY A 315 -4.66 -45.95 -22.98
N GLY A 316 -5.93 -46.33 -23.16
CA GLY A 316 -6.67 -47.20 -22.22
C GLY A 316 -7.91 -46.50 -21.62
N SER A 317 -8.55 -47.18 -20.66
CA SER A 317 -9.78 -46.70 -20.04
C SER A 317 -9.49 -45.76 -18.86
N ALA A 318 -10.18 -44.62 -18.82
CA ALA A 318 -10.20 -43.70 -17.67
C ALA A 318 -11.29 -44.04 -16.64
N ALA A 319 -11.98 -45.19 -16.76
CA ALA A 319 -13.13 -45.53 -15.91
C ALA A 319 -12.81 -45.55 -14.40
N ASN A 320 -11.58 -45.89 -14.04
CA ASN A 320 -11.12 -45.95 -12.66
C ASN A 320 -10.44 -44.65 -12.18
N LEU A 321 -10.27 -43.65 -13.04
CA LEU A 321 -9.67 -42.37 -12.67
C LEU A 321 -10.38 -41.68 -11.49
N PRO A 322 -11.72 -41.72 -11.35
CA PRO A 322 -12.41 -41.24 -10.16
C PRO A 322 -11.89 -41.79 -8.82
N ILE A 323 -11.48 -43.07 -8.80
CA ILE A 323 -10.97 -43.73 -7.59
C ILE A 323 -9.62 -43.11 -7.20
N ALA A 324 -8.74 -42.89 -8.20
CA ALA A 324 -7.46 -42.22 -7.98
C ALA A 324 -7.64 -40.77 -7.52
N LEU A 325 -8.47 -39.98 -8.22
CA LEU A 325 -8.77 -38.60 -7.85
C LEU A 325 -9.29 -38.48 -6.40
N ASP A 326 -10.19 -39.38 -5.99
CA ASP A 326 -10.71 -39.38 -4.62
C ASP A 326 -9.63 -39.70 -3.57
N ALA A 327 -8.80 -40.71 -3.85
CA ALA A 327 -7.69 -41.08 -2.98
C ALA A 327 -6.65 -39.96 -2.86
N ASP A 328 -6.36 -39.28 -3.96
CA ASP A 328 -5.39 -38.19 -4.01
C ASP A 328 -5.87 -36.96 -3.26
N PHE A 329 -7.13 -36.54 -3.45
CA PHE A 329 -7.66 -35.40 -2.70
C PHE A 329 -7.85 -35.69 -1.20
N LYS A 330 -8.14 -36.94 -0.85
CA LYS A 330 -8.12 -37.38 0.56
C LYS A 330 -6.73 -37.26 1.18
N LEU A 331 -5.68 -37.57 0.41
CA LEU A 331 -4.30 -37.42 0.87
C LEU A 331 -3.89 -35.95 0.93
N LEU A 332 -4.13 -35.18 -0.14
CA LEU A 332 -3.86 -33.74 -0.23
C LEU A 332 -4.41 -32.95 0.96
N ALA A 333 -5.65 -33.24 1.38
CA ALA A 333 -6.33 -32.55 2.48
C ALA A 333 -5.61 -32.69 3.84
N GLN A 334 -4.75 -33.68 4.00
CA GLN A 334 -3.93 -33.88 5.21
C GLN A 334 -2.75 -32.90 5.28
N TYR A 335 -2.35 -32.30 4.16
CA TYR A 335 -1.14 -31.47 4.05
C TYR A 335 -1.45 -30.04 3.61
N PHE A 336 -2.43 -29.83 2.73
CA PHE A 336 -2.69 -28.54 2.10
C PHE A 336 -4.18 -28.17 2.18
N SER A 337 -4.45 -26.89 2.45
CA SER A 337 -5.80 -26.31 2.36
C SER A 337 -6.14 -25.79 0.97
N VAL A 338 -5.12 -25.58 0.12
CA VAL A 338 -5.27 -25.03 -1.22
C VAL A 338 -4.37 -25.79 -2.21
N VAL A 339 -4.92 -26.11 -3.37
CA VAL A 339 -4.27 -26.88 -4.44
C VAL A 339 -4.42 -26.14 -5.76
N ARG A 340 -3.39 -26.20 -6.60
CA ARG A 340 -3.44 -25.72 -7.98
C ARG A 340 -3.50 -26.90 -8.94
N THR A 341 -4.43 -26.84 -9.89
CA THR A 341 -4.51 -27.84 -10.98
C THR A 341 -4.13 -27.20 -12.32
N TYR A 342 -3.81 -28.04 -13.30
CA TYR A 342 -3.52 -27.60 -14.68
C TYR A 342 -4.74 -27.69 -15.60
N TYR A 343 -5.68 -28.56 -15.23
CA TYR A 343 -6.90 -28.84 -15.98
C TYR A 343 -8.12 -28.61 -15.07
N SER A 344 -9.22 -28.25 -15.71
CA SER A 344 -10.54 -28.11 -15.08
C SER A 344 -11.18 -29.48 -14.90
N SER A 345 -10.87 -30.39 -15.83
CA SER A 345 -11.28 -31.80 -15.78
C SER A 345 -10.20 -32.69 -16.38
N TYR A 346 -10.05 -33.89 -15.83
CA TYR A 346 -9.14 -34.91 -16.34
C TYR A 346 -9.94 -36.04 -16.97
N MET A 347 -9.80 -36.24 -18.29
CA MET A 347 -10.56 -37.25 -19.04
C MET A 347 -12.09 -37.14 -18.85
N GLY A 348 -12.62 -35.92 -18.74
CA GLY A 348 -14.04 -35.65 -18.53
C GLY A 348 -14.52 -35.73 -17.07
N TYR A 349 -13.64 -36.07 -16.13
CA TYR A 349 -13.96 -36.06 -14.70
C TYR A 349 -13.59 -34.72 -14.07
N ASP A 350 -14.59 -34.06 -13.50
CA ASP A 350 -14.48 -32.76 -12.84
C ASP A 350 -13.69 -32.86 -11.52
N VAL A 351 -12.53 -32.21 -11.49
CA VAL A 351 -11.61 -32.23 -10.35
C VAL A 351 -12.17 -31.45 -9.14
N ALA A 352 -13.01 -30.43 -9.37
CA ALA A 352 -13.55 -29.59 -8.31
C ALA A 352 -14.47 -30.37 -7.35
N SER A 353 -15.15 -31.41 -7.84
CA SER A 353 -16.01 -32.26 -7.03
C SER A 353 -15.24 -32.98 -5.90
N TYR A 354 -14.04 -33.47 -6.20
CA TYR A 354 -13.18 -34.16 -5.21
C TYR A 354 -12.56 -33.16 -4.23
N ALA A 355 -12.12 -32.00 -4.72
CA ALA A 355 -11.62 -30.93 -3.87
C ALA A 355 -12.70 -30.44 -2.88
N ALA A 356 -13.93 -30.25 -3.37
CA ALA A 356 -15.08 -29.87 -2.54
C ALA A 356 -15.39 -30.93 -1.48
N LYS A 357 -15.37 -32.23 -1.84
CA LYS A 357 -15.62 -33.35 -0.91
C LYS A 357 -14.67 -33.33 0.29
N TYR A 358 -13.42 -32.93 0.09
CA TYR A 358 -12.38 -32.91 1.14
C TYR A 358 -12.05 -31.50 1.65
N ASN A 359 -12.86 -30.49 1.33
CA ASN A 359 -12.69 -29.10 1.77
C ASN A 359 -11.32 -28.50 1.43
N VAL A 360 -10.85 -28.77 0.20
CA VAL A 360 -9.63 -28.22 -0.38
C VAL A 360 -10.00 -27.14 -1.39
N GLN A 361 -9.45 -25.93 -1.25
CA GLN A 361 -9.65 -24.85 -2.22
C GLN A 361 -8.82 -25.08 -3.49
N LEU A 362 -9.33 -24.59 -4.63
CA LEU A 362 -8.70 -24.74 -5.94
C LEU A 362 -8.34 -23.41 -6.58
N PHE A 363 -7.08 -23.34 -7.01
CA PHE A 363 -6.63 -22.55 -8.14
C PHE A 363 -6.78 -23.42 -9.38
N LEU A 364 -7.98 -23.37 -9.96
CA LEU A 364 -8.41 -24.29 -11.01
C LEU A 364 -7.78 -23.89 -12.35
N GLY A 365 -6.92 -24.73 -12.90
CA GLY A 365 -6.32 -24.50 -14.22
C GLY A 365 -7.30 -24.78 -15.35
N VAL A 366 -7.24 -23.99 -16.42
CA VAL A 366 -7.91 -24.27 -17.70
C VAL A 366 -6.82 -24.54 -18.72
N TYR A 367 -6.62 -25.80 -19.06
CA TYR A 367 -5.60 -26.17 -20.04
C TYR A 367 -5.96 -25.61 -21.41
N MET A 368 -5.01 -24.91 -22.06
CA MET A 368 -5.21 -24.33 -23.38
C MET A 368 -4.66 -25.22 -24.49
N THR A 369 -5.50 -25.50 -25.48
CA THR A 369 -5.11 -26.20 -26.71
C THR A 369 -5.84 -25.61 -27.92
N ARG A 370 -5.31 -25.86 -29.12
CA ARG A 370 -5.99 -25.54 -30.40
C ARG A 370 -6.99 -26.63 -30.81
N GLU A 371 -7.02 -27.74 -30.09
CA GLU A 371 -7.91 -28.86 -30.35
C GLU A 371 -9.34 -28.54 -29.88
N ALA A 372 -10.32 -29.17 -30.53
CA ALA A 372 -11.75 -28.91 -30.28
C ALA A 372 -12.17 -29.12 -28.81
N TRP A 373 -11.47 -30.01 -28.09
CA TRP A 373 -11.76 -30.29 -26.69
C TRP A 373 -11.34 -29.17 -25.73
N ASN A 374 -10.64 -28.12 -26.17
CA ASN A 374 -10.37 -26.93 -25.33
C ASN A 374 -11.66 -26.38 -24.68
N SER A 375 -12.74 -26.36 -25.45
CA SER A 375 -14.08 -25.93 -25.00
C SER A 375 -14.60 -26.73 -23.80
N THR A 376 -14.19 -27.99 -23.64
CA THR A 376 -14.56 -28.83 -22.50
C THR A 376 -13.89 -28.36 -21.20
N GLN A 377 -12.66 -27.84 -21.29
CA GLN A 377 -11.95 -27.28 -20.12
C GLN A 377 -12.56 -25.96 -19.67
N GLU A 378 -12.93 -25.09 -20.62
CA GLU A 378 -13.62 -23.82 -20.33
C GLU A 378 -14.99 -24.08 -19.70
N THR A 379 -15.77 -25.00 -20.27
CA THR A 379 -17.08 -25.40 -19.75
C THR A 379 -16.99 -26.00 -18.35
N ALA A 380 -16.01 -26.87 -18.11
CA ALA A 380 -15.78 -27.47 -16.81
C ALA A 380 -15.40 -26.41 -15.75
N ALA A 381 -14.57 -25.42 -16.10
CA ALA A 381 -14.22 -24.34 -15.17
C ALA A 381 -15.43 -23.46 -14.79
N ILE A 382 -16.24 -23.08 -15.79
CA ILE A 382 -17.46 -22.31 -15.57
C ILE A 382 -18.43 -23.11 -14.68
N THR A 383 -18.62 -24.40 -14.97
CA THR A 383 -19.49 -25.28 -14.20
C THR A 383 -19.00 -25.44 -12.76
N ALA A 384 -17.71 -25.64 -12.56
CA ALA A 384 -17.10 -25.77 -11.24
C ALA A 384 -17.30 -24.50 -10.40
N ALA A 385 -17.09 -23.32 -11.00
CA ALA A 385 -17.29 -22.03 -10.32
C ALA A 385 -18.75 -21.77 -9.92
N ILE A 386 -19.70 -22.27 -10.72
CA ILE A 386 -21.14 -22.22 -10.41
C ILE A 386 -21.47 -23.17 -9.25
N LYS A 387 -21.03 -24.43 -9.34
CA LYS A 387 -21.46 -25.51 -8.45
C LYS A 387 -20.73 -25.54 -7.12
N TYR A 388 -19.46 -25.15 -7.09
CA TYR A 388 -18.59 -25.23 -5.91
C TYR A 388 -18.00 -23.85 -5.56
N PRO A 389 -18.86 -22.87 -5.20
CA PRO A 389 -18.45 -21.48 -4.98
C PRO A 389 -17.41 -21.30 -3.88
N ASN A 390 -17.43 -22.16 -2.85
CA ASN A 390 -16.50 -22.10 -1.72
C ASN A 390 -15.20 -22.88 -1.98
N THR A 391 -15.17 -23.66 -3.07
CA THR A 391 -14.02 -24.48 -3.46
C THR A 391 -13.15 -23.73 -4.46
N ILE A 392 -13.74 -23.01 -5.42
CA ILE A 392 -12.97 -22.29 -6.44
C ILE A 392 -12.48 -20.95 -5.91
N ALA A 393 -11.18 -20.87 -5.58
CA ALA A 393 -10.53 -19.63 -5.14
C ALA A 393 -10.12 -18.75 -6.34
N ALA A 394 -9.63 -19.37 -7.42
CA ALA A 394 -9.28 -18.67 -8.66
C ALA A 394 -9.35 -19.62 -9.86
N ILE A 395 -9.48 -19.05 -11.07
CA ILE A 395 -9.39 -19.77 -12.34
C ILE A 395 -8.18 -19.25 -13.13
N LEU A 396 -7.32 -20.16 -13.56
CA LEU A 396 -6.06 -19.87 -14.25
C LEU A 396 -6.11 -20.39 -15.69
N VAL A 397 -6.33 -19.49 -16.64
CA VAL A 397 -6.50 -19.79 -18.06
C VAL A 397 -5.13 -19.88 -18.74
N GLY A 398 -4.70 -21.11 -19.03
CA GLY A 398 -3.39 -21.39 -19.60
C GLY A 398 -2.25 -21.36 -18.58
N ASN A 399 -1.17 -22.03 -18.96
CA ASN A 399 0.10 -22.08 -18.24
C ASN A 399 1.25 -22.05 -19.25
N GLU A 400 2.06 -20.99 -19.23
CA GLU A 400 3.24 -20.83 -20.09
C GLU A 400 2.90 -20.87 -21.59
N ASN A 401 1.78 -20.23 -21.95
CA ASN A 401 1.13 -20.30 -23.25
C ASN A 401 1.28 -19.03 -24.11
N VAL A 402 1.81 -17.93 -23.57
CA VAL A 402 1.99 -16.66 -24.29
C VAL A 402 3.12 -16.72 -25.33
N ALA A 403 2.81 -16.37 -26.57
CA ALA A 403 3.75 -16.25 -27.68
C ALA A 403 4.82 -15.16 -27.43
N PRO A 404 6.06 -15.33 -27.90
CA PRO A 404 6.53 -16.39 -28.80
C PRO A 404 6.95 -17.69 -28.11
N PHE A 405 6.98 -17.74 -26.78
CA PHE A 405 7.45 -18.91 -26.03
C PHE A 405 6.37 -19.98 -25.83
N GLY A 406 5.10 -19.58 -25.91
CA GLY A 406 3.96 -20.48 -26.03
C GLY A 406 3.22 -20.28 -27.36
N PRO A 407 2.19 -21.11 -27.63
CA PRO A 407 1.58 -21.14 -28.96
C PRO A 407 0.45 -20.11 -29.16
N PHE A 408 0.13 -19.27 -28.17
CA PHE A 408 -1.04 -18.38 -28.22
C PHE A 408 -0.68 -16.90 -28.07
N ALA A 409 -1.32 -16.06 -28.89
CA ALA A 409 -1.20 -14.62 -28.74
C ALA A 409 -1.84 -14.14 -27.42
N ALA A 410 -1.28 -13.08 -26.84
CA ALA A 410 -1.78 -12.45 -25.61
C ALA A 410 -3.27 -12.07 -25.70
N SER A 411 -3.70 -11.57 -26.86
CA SER A 411 -5.09 -11.21 -27.15
C SER A 411 -6.06 -12.39 -27.01
N LEU A 412 -5.68 -13.58 -27.46
CA LEU A 412 -6.51 -14.76 -27.37
C LEU A 412 -6.66 -15.23 -25.91
N ILE A 413 -5.58 -15.19 -25.13
CA ILE A 413 -5.62 -15.54 -23.70
C ILE A 413 -6.56 -14.59 -22.95
N VAL A 414 -6.45 -13.28 -23.20
CA VAL A 414 -7.36 -12.27 -22.63
C VAL A 414 -8.80 -12.49 -23.05
N GLU A 415 -9.04 -12.85 -24.32
CA GLU A 415 -10.38 -13.18 -24.80
C GLU A 415 -10.98 -14.36 -24.02
N ARG A 416 -10.20 -15.42 -23.79
CA ARG A 416 -10.64 -16.60 -23.01
C ARG A 416 -10.89 -16.25 -21.52
N ILE A 417 -10.02 -15.46 -20.91
CA ILE A 417 -10.21 -14.94 -19.54
C ILE A 417 -11.54 -14.18 -19.43
N ASN A 418 -11.78 -13.25 -20.36
CA ASN A 418 -12.99 -12.43 -20.39
C ASN A 418 -14.24 -13.29 -20.63
N PHE A 419 -14.16 -14.29 -21.52
CA PHE A 419 -15.25 -15.22 -21.79
C PHE A 419 -15.67 -15.96 -20.52
N ILE A 420 -14.74 -16.65 -19.84
CA ILE A 420 -15.03 -17.40 -18.60
C ILE A 420 -15.60 -16.48 -17.51
N ARG A 421 -14.95 -15.33 -17.27
CA ARG A 421 -15.41 -14.34 -16.28
C ARG A 421 -16.85 -13.90 -16.54
N ASN A 422 -17.16 -13.57 -17.79
CA ASN A 422 -18.49 -13.09 -18.17
C ASN A 422 -19.55 -14.20 -18.03
N GLN A 423 -19.24 -15.43 -18.41
CA GLN A 423 -20.17 -16.56 -18.23
C GLN A 423 -20.49 -16.81 -16.76
N ILE A 424 -19.50 -16.78 -15.88
CA ILE A 424 -19.70 -16.96 -14.43
C ILE A 424 -20.54 -15.81 -13.86
N ARG A 425 -20.23 -14.57 -14.23
CA ARG A 425 -20.96 -13.39 -13.75
C ARG A 425 -22.41 -13.38 -14.23
N GLN A 426 -22.66 -13.77 -15.49
CA GLN A 426 -24.01 -13.88 -16.03
C GLN A 426 -24.82 -14.97 -15.31
N ALA A 427 -24.21 -16.13 -15.04
CA ALA A 427 -24.90 -17.25 -14.41
C ALA A 427 -25.16 -17.06 -12.91
N THR A 428 -24.30 -16.30 -12.21
CA THR A 428 -24.29 -16.30 -10.73
C THR A 428 -24.34 -14.91 -10.08
N GLY A 429 -24.10 -13.84 -10.84
CA GLY A 429 -23.90 -12.50 -10.29
C GLY A 429 -22.60 -12.29 -9.50
N ARG A 430 -21.78 -13.35 -9.31
CA ARG A 430 -20.54 -13.31 -8.54
C ARG A 430 -19.33 -12.99 -9.41
N ASN A 431 -18.33 -12.37 -8.80
CA ASN A 431 -17.00 -12.22 -9.37
C ASN A 431 -16.11 -13.33 -8.81
N VAL A 432 -15.49 -14.11 -9.70
CA VAL A 432 -14.44 -15.08 -9.38
C VAL A 432 -13.15 -14.56 -10.02
N ALA A 433 -12.01 -14.65 -9.32
CA ALA A 433 -10.74 -14.19 -9.88
C ALA A 433 -10.35 -15.06 -11.08
N VAL A 434 -10.21 -14.45 -12.27
CA VAL A 434 -9.78 -15.13 -13.49
C VAL A 434 -8.51 -14.50 -14.03
N GLY A 435 -7.53 -15.34 -14.36
CA GLY A 435 -6.20 -14.90 -14.77
C GLY A 435 -5.48 -15.90 -15.65
N THR A 436 -4.17 -15.77 -15.76
CA THR A 436 -3.29 -16.72 -16.47
C THR A 436 -1.96 -16.88 -15.73
N VAL A 437 -1.16 -17.85 -16.16
CA VAL A 437 0.15 -18.18 -15.58
C VAL A 437 1.25 -18.14 -16.63
N GLN A 438 2.37 -17.50 -16.31
CA GLN A 438 3.62 -17.56 -17.10
C GLN A 438 4.84 -17.70 -16.19
N ARG A 439 5.98 -18.08 -16.77
CA ARG A 439 7.28 -17.98 -16.08
C ARG A 439 7.62 -16.52 -15.85
N ALA A 440 8.37 -16.26 -14.80
CA ALA A 440 8.93 -14.94 -14.57
C ALA A 440 9.77 -14.44 -15.76
N THR A 441 10.40 -15.34 -16.52
CA THR A 441 11.16 -14.97 -17.72
C THR A 441 10.32 -14.20 -18.73
N GLU A 442 9.09 -14.64 -19.03
CA GLU A 442 8.21 -13.91 -19.96
C GLU A 442 7.67 -12.64 -19.33
N TRP A 443 7.22 -12.72 -18.07
CA TRP A 443 6.71 -11.54 -17.35
C TRP A 443 7.73 -10.41 -17.25
N LEU A 444 9.02 -10.73 -17.13
CA LEU A 444 10.11 -9.76 -17.00
C LEU A 444 10.76 -9.39 -18.34
N ASN A 445 10.39 -10.04 -19.45
CA ASN A 445 11.01 -9.82 -20.75
C ASN A 445 10.63 -8.44 -21.32
N PRO A 446 11.58 -7.51 -21.52
CA PRO A 446 11.28 -6.19 -22.07
C PRO A 446 10.64 -6.25 -23.47
N ALA A 447 10.99 -7.25 -24.29
CA ALA A 447 10.43 -7.43 -25.62
C ALA A 447 8.95 -7.86 -25.60
N MET A 448 8.50 -8.48 -24.51
CA MET A 448 7.11 -8.90 -24.31
C MET A 448 6.32 -7.95 -23.40
N GLN A 449 6.95 -6.89 -22.88
CA GLN A 449 6.39 -6.05 -21.83
C GLN A 449 4.99 -5.51 -22.17
N ALA A 450 4.76 -5.10 -23.42
CA ALA A 450 3.46 -4.60 -23.86
C ALA A 450 2.35 -5.67 -23.75
N ASP A 451 2.63 -6.88 -24.24
CA ASP A 451 1.70 -8.01 -24.20
C ASP A 451 1.46 -8.48 -22.76
N MET A 452 2.52 -8.55 -21.95
CA MET A 452 2.42 -8.97 -20.56
C MET A 452 1.67 -7.95 -19.69
N GLN A 453 1.89 -6.64 -19.90
CA GLN A 453 1.11 -5.59 -19.25
C GLN A 453 -0.36 -5.62 -19.69
N TYR A 454 -0.62 -5.89 -20.97
CA TYR A 454 -1.98 -6.05 -21.49
C TYR A 454 -2.71 -7.23 -20.83
N ILE A 455 -2.05 -8.40 -20.72
CA ILE A 455 -2.61 -9.56 -20.00
C ILE A 455 -2.85 -9.21 -18.53
N ALA A 456 -1.87 -8.61 -17.85
CA ALA A 456 -1.98 -8.26 -16.43
C ALA A 456 -3.10 -7.25 -16.15
N ALA A 457 -3.33 -6.29 -17.06
CA ALA A 457 -4.43 -5.34 -16.96
C ALA A 457 -5.80 -6.04 -17.03
N ASN A 458 -5.92 -7.06 -17.89
CA ASN A 458 -7.17 -7.81 -18.13
C ASN A 458 -7.35 -9.06 -17.25
N SER A 459 -6.39 -9.35 -16.38
CA SER A 459 -6.46 -10.45 -15.41
C SER A 459 -6.79 -9.94 -14.02
N ASP A 460 -7.62 -10.66 -13.26
CA ASP A 460 -7.87 -10.36 -11.85
C ASP A 460 -6.71 -10.86 -10.97
N ILE A 461 -6.03 -11.90 -11.45
CA ILE A 461 -4.91 -12.59 -10.80
C ILE A 461 -3.87 -12.95 -11.87
N ILE A 462 -2.59 -12.92 -11.55
CA ILE A 462 -1.52 -13.37 -12.44
C ILE A 462 -0.62 -14.35 -11.69
N GLY A 463 -0.46 -15.53 -12.28
CA GLY A 463 0.43 -16.57 -11.78
C GLY A 463 1.84 -16.39 -12.32
N VAL A 464 2.81 -16.50 -11.43
CA VAL A 464 4.22 -16.44 -11.74
C VAL A 464 4.88 -17.76 -11.36
N ASN A 465 5.48 -18.43 -12.34
CA ASN A 465 6.30 -19.60 -12.11
C ASN A 465 7.76 -19.15 -11.93
N ILE A 466 8.37 -19.49 -10.79
CA ILE A 466 9.76 -19.14 -10.44
C ILE A 466 10.46 -20.39 -9.92
N TYR A 467 11.46 -20.86 -10.67
CA TYR A 467 12.25 -22.03 -10.31
C TYR A 467 13.72 -21.66 -10.10
N PRO A 468 14.15 -21.39 -8.85
CA PRO A 468 15.57 -21.26 -8.55
C PRO A 468 16.38 -22.50 -8.94
N PHE A 469 15.75 -23.68 -8.95
CA PHE A 469 16.35 -24.94 -9.39
C PHE A 469 16.94 -24.89 -10.82
N PHE A 470 16.34 -24.13 -11.74
CA PHE A 470 16.80 -24.03 -13.13
C PHE A 470 17.76 -22.87 -13.39
N ASP A 471 18.26 -22.21 -12.34
CA ASP A 471 19.14 -21.06 -12.45
C ASP A 471 20.50 -21.33 -11.79
N ASN A 472 21.58 -21.11 -12.54
CA ASN A 472 22.94 -21.26 -12.02
C ASN A 472 23.25 -20.28 -10.87
N GLY A 473 22.52 -19.18 -10.72
CA GLY A 473 22.64 -18.22 -9.63
C GLY A 473 22.10 -18.73 -8.28
N TYR A 474 21.46 -19.90 -8.22
CA TYR A 474 21.00 -20.49 -6.97
C TYR A 474 22.15 -20.77 -6.00
N GLN A 475 21.93 -20.43 -4.72
CA GLN A 475 22.87 -20.64 -3.63
C GLN A 475 22.17 -21.38 -2.50
N SER A 476 22.61 -22.61 -2.19
CA SER A 476 22.03 -23.39 -1.10
C SER A 476 22.23 -22.75 0.28
N SER A 477 23.26 -21.90 0.46
CA SER A 477 23.45 -21.11 1.68
C SER A 477 22.40 -20.00 1.86
N ASN A 478 21.70 -19.60 0.80
CA ASN A 478 20.58 -18.66 0.85
C ASN A 478 19.47 -19.09 -0.14
N PRO A 479 18.73 -20.17 0.17
CA PRO A 479 17.85 -20.84 -0.80
C PRO A 479 16.77 -19.94 -1.41
N LEU A 480 16.33 -18.91 -0.70
CA LEU A 480 15.26 -18.00 -1.16
C LEU A 480 15.77 -16.76 -1.90
N ALA A 481 17.08 -16.51 -1.94
CA ALA A 481 17.64 -15.28 -2.50
C ALA A 481 17.13 -14.98 -3.90
N LEU A 482 17.20 -15.99 -4.77
CA LEU A 482 16.81 -15.85 -6.16
C LEU A 482 15.29 -15.75 -6.32
N LEU A 483 14.53 -16.53 -5.54
CA LEU A 483 13.07 -16.41 -5.50
C LEU A 483 12.63 -15.00 -5.09
N HIS A 484 13.25 -14.43 -4.04
CA HIS A 484 13.02 -13.07 -3.59
C HIS A 484 13.38 -12.04 -4.65
N ALA A 485 14.56 -12.18 -5.27
CA ALA A 485 15.04 -11.23 -6.27
C ALA A 485 14.09 -11.18 -7.48
N ILE A 486 13.67 -12.33 -7.99
CA ILE A 486 12.75 -12.42 -9.13
C ILE A 486 11.37 -11.91 -8.73
N TRP A 487 10.86 -12.28 -7.55
CA TRP A 487 9.57 -11.78 -7.05
C TRP A 487 9.57 -10.25 -6.88
N ASN A 488 10.66 -9.67 -6.40
CA ASN A 488 10.78 -8.22 -6.25
C ASN A 488 10.80 -7.49 -7.61
N GLN A 489 11.40 -8.10 -8.64
CA GLN A 489 11.31 -7.58 -10.01
C GLN A 489 9.87 -7.62 -10.53
N MET A 490 9.13 -8.69 -10.21
CA MET A 490 7.70 -8.77 -10.52
C MET A 490 6.90 -7.65 -9.85
N LEU A 491 7.16 -7.39 -8.56
CA LEU A 491 6.50 -6.31 -7.81
C LEU A 491 6.81 -4.91 -8.34
N ALA A 492 7.93 -4.72 -9.01
CA ALA A 492 8.27 -3.46 -9.64
C ALA A 492 7.45 -3.19 -10.92
N LEU A 493 6.94 -4.24 -11.57
CA LEU A 493 6.25 -4.15 -12.86
C LEU A 493 4.74 -4.37 -12.77
N TYR A 494 4.28 -5.15 -11.79
CA TYR A 494 2.89 -5.60 -11.71
C TYR A 494 2.27 -5.34 -10.33
N PRO A 495 0.95 -5.08 -10.25
CA PRO A 495 0.29 -4.83 -8.99
C PRO A 495 0.43 -6.01 -8.03
N ALA A 496 0.95 -5.74 -6.83
CA ALA A 496 1.11 -6.73 -5.77
C ALA A 496 -0.16 -7.55 -5.51
N SER A 497 -1.34 -6.91 -5.53
CA SER A 497 -2.63 -7.58 -5.28
C SER A 497 -2.94 -8.73 -6.26
N LYS A 498 -2.42 -8.67 -7.49
CA LYS A 498 -2.67 -9.68 -8.54
C LYS A 498 -1.67 -10.84 -8.52
N LEU A 499 -0.47 -10.64 -7.97
CA LEU A 499 0.63 -11.61 -8.07
C LEU A 499 0.41 -12.84 -7.18
N ARG A 500 0.56 -14.04 -7.74
CA ARG A 500 0.61 -15.33 -7.01
C ARG A 500 1.77 -16.19 -7.50
N LEU A 501 2.50 -16.82 -6.59
CA LEU A 501 3.56 -17.77 -6.93
C LEU A 501 2.91 -19.11 -7.26
N THR A 502 2.68 -19.36 -8.54
CA THR A 502 1.89 -20.50 -9.00
C THR A 502 2.70 -21.76 -9.20
N GLU A 503 4.03 -21.65 -9.30
CA GLU A 503 4.95 -22.78 -9.25
C GLU A 503 6.31 -22.38 -8.72
N THR A 504 6.84 -23.24 -7.83
CA THR A 504 8.27 -23.33 -7.51
C THR A 504 8.56 -24.76 -7.03
N GLY A 505 9.78 -25.24 -7.15
CA GLY A 505 10.11 -26.59 -6.71
C GLY A 505 11.58 -26.92 -6.92
N PHE A 506 11.95 -28.10 -6.44
CA PHE A 506 13.32 -28.61 -6.55
C PHE A 506 13.27 -30.13 -6.75
N SER A 507 13.90 -30.63 -7.80
CA SER A 507 13.87 -32.06 -8.10
C SER A 507 14.68 -32.88 -7.10
N THR A 508 14.16 -34.06 -6.75
CA THR A 508 14.76 -34.99 -5.78
C THR A 508 15.66 -36.05 -6.43
N GLY A 509 15.69 -36.15 -7.76
CA GLY A 509 16.41 -37.20 -8.49
C GLY A 509 16.58 -36.91 -9.99
N GLY A 510 17.32 -37.78 -10.69
CA GLY A 510 17.68 -37.58 -12.11
C GLY A 510 19.01 -36.86 -12.30
N ALA A 511 19.42 -36.69 -13.57
CA ALA A 511 20.63 -35.95 -13.91
C ALA A 511 20.42 -34.43 -13.72
N PRO A 512 21.44 -33.66 -13.31
CA PRO A 512 21.33 -32.21 -13.22
C PRO A 512 20.97 -31.59 -14.58
N SER A 513 20.17 -30.51 -14.54
CA SER A 513 19.80 -29.76 -15.73
C SER A 513 21.03 -29.22 -16.47
N SER A 514 21.01 -29.25 -17.80
CA SER A 514 22.09 -28.72 -18.64
C SER A 514 22.28 -27.22 -18.48
N ILE A 515 21.23 -26.47 -18.17
CA ILE A 515 21.26 -25.01 -17.96
C ILE A 515 21.63 -24.62 -16.53
N ALA A 516 21.53 -25.55 -15.57
CA ALA A 516 21.87 -25.33 -14.16
C ALA A 516 22.61 -26.54 -13.54
N PRO A 517 23.78 -26.95 -14.07
CA PRO A 517 24.44 -28.20 -13.69
C PRO A 517 24.94 -28.24 -12.23
N ARG A 518 25.01 -27.08 -11.58
CA ARG A 518 25.39 -26.94 -10.16
C ARG A 518 24.25 -27.32 -9.21
N ASN A 519 22.99 -27.21 -9.66
CA ASN A 519 21.83 -27.54 -8.85
C ASN A 519 21.58 -29.04 -8.95
N LYS A 520 22.10 -29.80 -7.98
CA LYS A 520 22.00 -31.26 -8.00
C LYS A 520 20.60 -31.72 -7.59
N PRO A 521 19.90 -32.51 -8.43
CA PRO A 521 18.62 -33.10 -8.07
C PRO A 521 18.83 -34.18 -7.00
N THR A 522 18.52 -33.84 -5.75
CA THR A 522 18.65 -34.77 -4.62
C THR A 522 17.58 -34.46 -3.59
N LEU A 523 17.11 -35.49 -2.88
CA LEU A 523 16.14 -35.33 -1.80
C LEU A 523 16.62 -34.32 -0.74
N ALA A 524 17.91 -34.34 -0.39
CA ALA A 524 18.48 -33.40 0.58
C ALA A 524 18.38 -31.94 0.13
N ASN A 525 18.74 -31.64 -1.12
CA ASN A 525 18.64 -30.27 -1.66
C ASN A 525 17.18 -29.83 -1.79
N ALA A 526 16.27 -30.73 -2.16
CA ALA A 526 14.86 -30.42 -2.27
C ALA A 526 14.23 -30.13 -0.90
N MET A 527 14.54 -30.92 0.12
CA MET A 527 14.14 -30.64 1.49
C MET A 527 14.73 -29.32 2.00
N GLN A 528 15.99 -29.01 1.68
CA GLN A 528 16.61 -27.73 2.04
C GLN A 528 15.85 -26.54 1.45
N PHE A 529 15.53 -26.59 0.15
CA PHE A 529 14.76 -25.54 -0.50
C PHE A 529 13.32 -25.47 0.02
N TYR A 530 12.66 -26.62 0.24
CA TYR A 530 11.31 -26.68 0.81
C TYR A 530 11.24 -26.08 2.22
N ASN A 531 12.15 -26.46 3.11
CA ASN A 531 12.20 -25.91 4.47
C ASN A 531 12.35 -24.39 4.46
N ALA A 532 13.16 -23.87 3.54
CA ALA A 532 13.26 -22.44 3.34
C ALA A 532 11.94 -21.86 2.78
N PHE A 533 11.36 -22.49 1.75
CA PHE A 533 10.11 -22.07 1.12
C PHE A 533 8.94 -21.96 2.09
N GLN A 534 8.88 -22.80 3.13
CA GLN A 534 7.85 -22.72 4.17
C GLN A 534 7.89 -21.42 5.00
N THR A 535 9.03 -20.72 4.96
CA THR A 535 9.23 -19.42 5.61
C THR A 535 9.26 -18.28 4.60
N TRP A 536 8.88 -18.53 3.35
CA TRP A 536 8.87 -17.53 2.30
C TRP A 536 7.81 -16.46 2.57
N ILE A 537 8.26 -15.23 2.82
CA ILE A 537 7.40 -14.07 3.06
C ILE A 537 7.78 -12.99 2.03
N PRO A 538 7.02 -12.84 0.94
CA PRO A 538 7.28 -11.78 -0.03
C PRO A 538 7.01 -10.39 0.56
N LYS A 539 7.77 -9.38 0.09
CA LYS A 539 7.63 -7.97 0.49
C LYS A 539 6.21 -7.41 0.29
N ALA A 540 5.55 -7.83 -0.77
CA ALA A 540 4.17 -7.51 -1.11
C ALA A 540 3.65 -8.54 -2.13
N GLY A 541 2.33 -8.61 -2.29
CA GLY A 541 1.67 -9.62 -3.11
C GLY A 541 1.82 -11.02 -2.53
N GLY A 542 1.45 -12.04 -3.30
CA GLY A 542 1.42 -13.41 -2.81
C GLY A 542 0.12 -13.69 -2.06
N GLY A 543 0.21 -14.46 -0.98
CA GLY A 543 -0.93 -15.19 -0.41
C GLY A 543 -0.65 -16.68 -0.56
N GLU A 544 -1.33 -17.34 -1.49
CA GLU A 544 -1.08 -18.72 -1.86
C GLU A 544 0.21 -18.87 -2.70
N ALA A 545 1.01 -19.86 -2.36
CA ALA A 545 2.28 -20.16 -3.02
C ALA A 545 2.42 -21.66 -3.22
N PHE A 546 2.59 -22.10 -4.47
CA PHE A 546 2.41 -23.50 -4.83
C PHE A 546 3.74 -24.21 -5.10
N TRP A 547 4.00 -25.27 -4.33
CA TRP A 547 5.08 -26.21 -4.62
C TRP A 547 4.71 -27.10 -5.80
N TYR A 548 5.61 -27.21 -6.78
CA TYR A 548 5.56 -28.18 -7.85
C TYR A 548 6.42 -29.39 -7.43
N THR A 549 5.83 -30.55 -7.12
CA THR A 549 4.40 -30.93 -7.16
C THR A 549 4.06 -31.96 -6.08
N MET A 550 2.81 -32.46 -5.99
CA MET A 550 2.41 -33.45 -4.98
C MET A 550 3.05 -34.84 -5.21
N PHE A 551 2.99 -35.36 -6.44
CA PHE A 551 3.44 -36.71 -6.79
C PHE A 551 4.49 -36.69 -7.89
N ASP A 552 5.45 -37.61 -7.82
CA ASP A 552 6.33 -37.93 -8.94
C ASP A 552 5.56 -38.48 -10.13
N LEU A 553 6.13 -38.29 -11.30
CA LEU A 553 5.63 -38.92 -12.52
C LEU A 553 6.01 -40.40 -12.54
N ARG A 554 5.20 -41.20 -13.25
CA ARG A 554 5.49 -42.61 -13.45
C ARG A 554 6.73 -42.81 -14.33
N ALA A 555 7.38 -43.96 -14.19
CA ALA A 555 8.54 -44.29 -14.99
C ALA A 555 8.24 -44.34 -16.51
N ASP A 556 7.01 -44.72 -16.89
CA ASP A 556 6.54 -44.76 -18.27
C ASP A 556 5.96 -43.44 -18.78
N ASP A 557 6.03 -42.36 -17.98
CA ASP A 557 5.70 -41.03 -18.44
C ASP A 557 6.76 -40.50 -19.40
N ARG A 558 6.32 -40.16 -20.62
CA ARG A 558 7.16 -39.61 -21.70
C ARG A 558 6.80 -38.18 -22.08
N THR A 559 5.93 -37.53 -21.31
CA THR A 559 5.51 -36.14 -21.53
C THR A 559 6.60 -35.15 -21.15
N GLN A 560 7.52 -35.56 -20.27
CA GLN A 560 8.67 -34.75 -19.87
C GLN A 560 9.96 -35.28 -20.52
N PRO A 561 10.72 -34.42 -21.23
CA PRO A 561 11.91 -34.85 -21.95
C PRO A 561 13.13 -35.09 -21.05
N GLU A 562 13.21 -34.38 -19.92
CA GLU A 562 14.33 -34.47 -18.98
C GLU A 562 13.97 -35.38 -17.81
N GLU A 563 14.84 -36.34 -17.48
CA GLU A 563 14.56 -37.32 -16.41
C GLU A 563 14.33 -36.68 -15.04
N LEU A 564 14.96 -35.54 -14.76
CA LEU A 564 14.78 -34.82 -13.49
C LEU A 564 13.35 -34.36 -13.24
N GLU A 565 12.55 -34.17 -14.30
CA GLU A 565 11.17 -33.67 -14.22
C GLU A 565 10.24 -34.69 -13.57
N LYS A 566 10.63 -35.97 -13.58
CA LYS A 566 9.86 -37.05 -12.96
C LYS A 566 9.90 -37.01 -11.44
N TYR A 567 10.82 -36.26 -10.83
CA TYR A 567 11.19 -36.38 -9.42
C TYR A 567 10.88 -35.14 -8.55
N PHE A 568 9.95 -34.27 -8.95
CA PHE A 568 9.55 -33.05 -8.20
C PHE A 568 8.52 -33.29 -7.09
N GLY A 569 7.93 -34.48 -7.01
CA GLY A 569 6.89 -34.82 -6.05
C GLY A 569 7.36 -34.82 -4.60
N PHE A 570 6.46 -34.52 -3.66
CA PHE A 570 6.65 -34.90 -2.26
C PHE A 570 6.53 -36.42 -2.05
N PHE A 571 5.65 -37.04 -2.83
CA PHE A 571 5.40 -38.47 -2.84
C PHE A 571 5.94 -39.09 -4.13
N THR A 572 6.30 -40.36 -4.09
CA THR A 572 6.56 -41.15 -5.30
C THR A 572 5.27 -41.34 -6.11
N ALA A 573 5.40 -41.86 -7.34
CA ALA A 573 4.25 -42.12 -8.19
C ALA A 573 3.22 -43.10 -7.57
N ASN A 574 3.63 -43.92 -6.60
CA ASN A 574 2.77 -44.88 -5.91
C ASN A 574 2.17 -44.33 -4.60
N ARG A 575 2.23 -43.01 -4.36
CA ARG A 575 1.77 -42.34 -3.12
C ARG A 575 2.59 -42.67 -1.87
N GLU A 576 3.82 -43.15 -2.04
CA GLU A 576 4.74 -43.33 -0.91
C GLU A 576 5.47 -42.02 -0.58
N PRO A 577 5.51 -41.57 0.69
CA PRO A 577 6.20 -40.34 1.07
C PRO A 577 7.71 -40.49 0.89
N LYS A 578 8.38 -39.48 0.33
CA LYS A 578 9.84 -39.53 0.14
C LYS A 578 10.64 -39.29 1.41
N ALA A 579 10.10 -38.50 2.33
CA ALA A 579 10.69 -38.24 3.63
C ALA A 579 9.61 -37.82 4.64
N ILE A 580 9.92 -38.00 5.92
CA ILE A 580 9.12 -37.44 7.01
C ILE A 580 9.17 -35.91 6.91
N ASN A 581 8.03 -35.24 7.15
CA ASN A 581 7.91 -33.79 7.12
C ASN A 581 8.19 -33.14 5.74
N PHE A 582 8.11 -33.92 4.66
CA PHE A 582 8.23 -33.48 3.28
C PHE A 582 7.05 -34.09 2.47
N PRO A 583 5.85 -33.49 2.56
CA PRO A 583 5.54 -32.15 3.09
C PRO A 583 5.18 -32.17 4.59
N LEU A 584 5.07 -30.99 5.21
CA LEU A 584 4.57 -30.89 6.59
C LEU A 584 3.07 -31.21 6.66
N VAL A 585 2.70 -32.01 7.66
CA VAL A 585 1.29 -32.33 7.97
C VAL A 585 0.58 -31.07 8.45
N ARG A 586 -0.64 -30.85 7.97
CA ARG A 586 -1.48 -29.73 8.38
C ARG A 586 -1.94 -29.92 9.83
N GLN A 587 -1.66 -28.95 10.70
CA GLN A 587 -2.27 -28.91 12.03
C GLN A 587 -3.71 -28.42 11.91
N LEU A 588 -4.68 -29.31 12.13
CA LEU A 588 -6.09 -28.94 12.20
C LEU A 588 -6.37 -28.34 13.58
N THR A 589 -6.67 -27.05 13.65
CA THR A 589 -7.26 -26.45 14.85
C THR A 589 -8.66 -27.08 15.07
N PRO A 590 -8.98 -27.59 16.27
CA PRO A 590 -10.34 -28.06 16.56
C PRO A 590 -11.34 -26.90 16.41
N PRO A 591 -12.59 -27.16 16.00
CA PRO A 591 -13.61 -26.13 15.91
C PRO A 591 -13.81 -25.45 17.28
N PRO A 592 -14.01 -24.12 17.31
CA PRO A 592 -14.21 -23.39 18.57
C PRO A 592 -15.47 -23.90 19.27
N THR A 593 -15.32 -24.26 20.54
CA THR A 593 -16.44 -24.63 21.42
C THR A 593 -17.43 -23.45 21.48
N PRO A 594 -18.75 -23.68 21.39
CA PRO A 594 -19.73 -22.60 21.45
C PRO A 594 -19.58 -21.81 22.77
N PRO A 595 -19.69 -20.48 22.74
CA PRO A 595 -19.51 -19.66 23.94
C PRO A 595 -20.59 -19.99 24.97
N PRO A 596 -20.25 -20.02 26.28
CA PRO A 596 -21.22 -20.21 27.34
C PRO A 596 -22.24 -19.05 27.35
N PRO A 597 -23.47 -19.26 27.85
CA PRO A 597 -24.49 -18.22 27.89
C PRO A 597 -24.00 -17.01 28.69
N PRO A 598 -24.42 -15.79 28.33
CA PRO A 598 -23.93 -14.59 28.98
C PRO A 598 -24.39 -14.54 30.45
N PRO A 599 -23.49 -14.18 31.39
CA PRO A 599 -23.88 -13.97 32.78
C PRO A 599 -24.76 -12.70 32.92
N PRO A 600 -25.59 -12.61 33.97
CA PRO A 600 -26.49 -11.46 34.18
C PRO A 600 -25.70 -10.15 34.31
N PRO A 601 -26.28 -9.01 33.89
CA PRO A 601 -25.58 -7.73 33.90
C PRO A 601 -25.33 -7.25 35.33
N THR A 602 -24.05 -7.16 35.72
CA THR A 602 -23.62 -6.45 36.93
C THR A 602 -23.67 -4.93 36.72
N PRO A 603 -24.02 -4.15 37.77
CA PRO A 603 -24.16 -2.70 37.68
C PRO A 603 -22.82 -2.02 37.38
N PRO A 604 -22.84 -0.83 36.74
CA PRO A 604 -21.62 -0.20 36.23
C PRO A 604 -20.71 0.21 37.40
N PRO A 605 -19.40 -0.07 37.33
CA PRO A 605 -18.46 0.43 38.31
C PRO A 605 -18.26 1.95 38.12
N PRO A 606 -18.00 2.69 39.21
CA PRO A 606 -17.72 4.12 39.12
C PRO A 606 -16.40 4.36 38.38
N SER A 607 -16.33 5.41 37.58
CA SER A 607 -15.09 5.83 36.91
C SER A 607 -14.13 6.49 37.90
N PRO A 608 -12.83 6.13 37.85
CA PRO A 608 -11.78 7.15 37.83
C PRO A 608 -10.71 6.90 36.73
N PRO A 609 -9.87 7.91 36.40
CA PRO A 609 -9.14 8.01 35.15
C PRO A 609 -7.69 7.54 35.26
N THR A 610 -7.23 6.67 34.35
CA THR A 610 -5.80 6.57 33.97
C THR A 610 -5.67 5.85 32.64
N THR A 611 -5.06 6.51 31.65
CA THR A 611 -4.58 5.86 30.43
C THR A 611 -3.66 4.68 30.79
N PRO A 612 -3.81 3.48 30.19
CA PRO A 612 -2.93 2.35 30.47
C PRO A 612 -1.47 2.69 30.19
N ALA A 613 -0.57 2.22 31.05
CA ALA A 613 0.87 2.40 30.90
C ALA A 613 1.39 1.67 29.65
N LEU A 614 2.19 2.35 28.83
CA LEU A 614 2.62 1.83 27.53
C LEU A 614 3.96 1.11 27.62
N LEU A 615 4.10 0.01 26.87
CA LEU A 615 5.36 -0.71 26.67
C LEU A 615 5.76 -0.62 25.19
N GLY A 616 6.98 -0.17 24.92
CA GLY A 616 7.49 -0.03 23.56
C GLY A 616 8.97 -0.37 23.42
N VAL A 617 9.50 -0.13 22.23
CA VAL A 617 10.91 -0.32 21.89
C VAL A 617 11.37 0.79 20.95
N LEU A 618 12.63 1.19 21.01
CA LEU A 618 13.22 2.05 19.97
C LEU A 618 13.55 1.23 18.72
N TYR A 619 13.15 1.79 17.59
CA TYR A 619 13.47 1.29 16.27
C TYR A 619 14.45 2.24 15.56
N SER A 620 15.50 1.65 14.98
CA SER A 620 16.44 2.25 14.04
C SER A 620 16.74 1.22 12.93
N PRO A 621 16.98 1.65 11.68
CA PRO A 621 17.42 0.77 10.61
C PRO A 621 18.94 0.58 10.59
N PHE A 622 19.69 0.99 11.61
CA PHE A 622 21.16 1.06 11.57
C PHE A 622 21.83 -0.32 11.55
N HIS A 623 21.08 -1.37 11.83
CA HIS A 623 21.51 -2.74 11.63
C HIS A 623 21.48 -3.21 10.17
N ALA A 624 20.70 -2.54 9.32
CA ALA A 624 20.43 -2.97 7.95
C ALA A 624 21.64 -2.72 7.02
N ASP A 625 21.84 -3.61 6.04
CA ASP A 625 22.86 -3.45 5.01
C ASP A 625 22.60 -2.28 4.07
N GLU A 626 21.33 -1.94 3.92
CA GLU A 626 20.86 -0.81 3.15
C GLU A 626 21.19 0.54 3.80
N TYR A 627 21.39 0.58 5.12
CA TYR A 627 21.71 1.82 5.82
C TYR A 627 23.23 2.00 5.96
N PRO A 628 23.80 3.19 5.63
CA PRO A 628 23.20 4.31 4.88
C PRO A 628 23.37 4.20 3.35
N ASN A 629 23.95 3.09 2.87
CA ASN A 629 24.58 3.02 1.55
C ASN A 629 23.63 2.68 0.39
N ASP A 630 22.40 2.20 0.68
CA ASP A 630 21.40 1.79 -0.31
C ASP A 630 20.00 2.33 0.03
N VAL A 631 19.90 3.66 0.08
CA VAL A 631 18.69 4.40 0.49
C VAL A 631 17.44 4.03 -0.32
N LYS A 632 17.59 3.63 -1.60
CA LYS A 632 16.47 3.17 -2.45
C LYS A 632 15.79 1.90 -1.90
N ASN A 633 16.54 1.05 -1.18
CA ASN A 633 16.05 -0.20 -0.60
C ASN A 633 15.79 -0.09 0.91
N LEU A 634 16.27 0.98 1.56
CA LEU A 634 16.10 1.24 2.98
C LEU A 634 14.63 1.19 3.44
N GLY A 635 13.70 1.72 2.66
CA GLY A 635 12.26 1.63 2.98
C GLY A 635 11.72 0.19 3.04
N ALA A 636 12.29 -0.72 2.24
CA ALA A 636 11.92 -2.14 2.29
C ALA A 636 12.50 -2.85 3.51
N ALA A 637 13.74 -2.54 3.87
CA ALA A 637 14.38 -3.02 5.11
C ALA A 637 13.57 -2.57 6.33
N ILE A 638 13.20 -1.29 6.36
CA ILE A 638 12.33 -0.72 7.39
C ILE A 638 11.00 -1.48 7.50
N ALA A 639 10.33 -1.75 6.38
CA ALA A 639 9.07 -2.48 6.40
C ALA A 639 9.21 -3.89 7.00
N LEU A 640 10.28 -4.61 6.66
CA LEU A 640 10.58 -5.95 7.20
C LEU A 640 10.83 -5.90 8.71
N ASP A 641 11.64 -4.95 9.15
CA ASP A 641 11.98 -4.78 10.56
C ASP A 641 10.71 -4.57 11.41
N LEU A 642 9.86 -3.67 10.95
CA LEU A 642 8.61 -3.32 11.62
C LEU A 642 7.65 -4.51 11.72
N LEU A 643 7.62 -5.43 10.75
CA LEU A 643 6.80 -6.64 10.83
C LEU A 643 7.25 -7.58 11.96
N VAL A 644 8.56 -7.76 12.14
CA VAL A 644 9.10 -8.58 13.23
C VAL A 644 8.80 -7.93 14.58
N ILE A 645 9.01 -6.61 14.67
CA ILE A 645 8.70 -5.84 15.88
C ILE A 645 7.21 -5.96 16.23
N ARG A 646 6.32 -5.96 15.22
CA ARG A 646 4.86 -5.95 15.44
C ARG A 646 4.35 -7.19 16.16
N SER A 647 5.08 -8.31 16.05
CA SER A 647 4.78 -9.55 16.78
C SER A 647 5.06 -9.47 18.30
N ARG A 648 5.80 -8.45 18.73
CA ARG A 648 6.30 -8.28 20.11
C ARG A 648 5.88 -6.98 20.77
N PHE A 649 5.70 -5.91 19.98
CA PHE A 649 5.30 -4.60 20.44
C PHE A 649 4.21 -4.02 19.52
N SER A 650 3.25 -3.28 20.09
CA SER A 650 2.27 -2.48 19.35
C SER A 650 2.67 -1.01 19.23
N THR A 651 3.74 -0.62 19.92
CA THR A 651 4.20 0.76 20.03
C THR A 651 5.70 0.82 19.86
N ILE A 652 6.15 1.73 19.00
CA ILE A 652 7.57 2.01 18.78
C ILE A 652 7.87 3.48 19.08
N ARG A 653 9.13 3.77 19.36
CA ARG A 653 9.69 5.10 19.20
C ARG A 653 10.79 5.09 18.15
N THR A 654 11.13 6.25 17.61
CA THR A 654 12.32 6.46 16.78
C THR A 654 13.13 7.63 17.30
N ALA A 655 14.40 7.73 16.92
CA ALA A 655 15.20 8.93 17.14
C ALA A 655 15.03 9.98 16.02
N TYR A 656 14.64 9.52 14.82
CA TYR A 656 14.50 10.34 13.62
C TYR A 656 13.13 10.13 12.96
N ALA A 657 12.66 11.16 12.24
CA ALA A 657 11.40 11.16 11.50
C ALA A 657 11.60 10.60 10.08
N ASN A 658 12.82 10.75 9.55
CA ASN A 658 13.28 10.09 8.35
C ASN A 658 14.73 9.60 8.53
N PHE A 659 15.10 8.59 7.74
CA PHE A 659 16.46 8.05 7.67
C PHE A 659 16.97 8.24 6.25
N TYR A 660 17.90 9.18 6.03
CA TYR A 660 18.40 9.57 4.70
C TYR A 660 17.27 9.91 3.70
N GLY A 661 16.28 10.68 4.14
CA GLY A 661 15.15 11.09 3.28
C GLY A 661 14.05 10.04 3.13
N VAL A 662 14.17 8.88 3.79
CA VAL A 662 13.10 7.87 3.86
C VAL A 662 12.26 8.09 5.12
N ASP A 663 11.06 8.62 4.95
CA ASP A 663 10.10 8.86 6.04
C ASP A 663 9.67 7.54 6.70
N ILE A 664 9.74 7.45 8.03
CA ILE A 664 9.40 6.21 8.74
C ILE A 664 7.87 5.99 8.85
N MET A 665 7.08 7.07 8.91
CA MET A 665 5.66 6.97 9.26
C MET A 665 4.80 6.17 8.28
N PRO A 666 4.97 6.27 6.95
CA PRO A 666 4.21 5.42 6.02
C PRO A 666 4.37 3.93 6.34
N TYR A 667 5.58 3.49 6.70
CA TYR A 667 5.87 2.09 7.02
C TYR A 667 5.33 1.69 8.40
N ALA A 668 5.53 2.54 9.40
CA ALA A 668 5.05 2.27 10.77
C ALA A 668 3.52 2.26 10.86
N ALA A 669 2.84 3.18 10.17
CA ALA A 669 1.38 3.18 10.08
C ALA A 669 0.85 1.96 9.34
N ALA A 670 1.50 1.54 8.24
CA ALA A 670 1.13 0.33 7.49
C ALA A 670 1.27 -0.95 8.33
N ALA A 671 2.29 -1.02 9.19
CA ALA A 671 2.46 -2.11 10.16
C ALA A 671 1.54 -1.99 11.40
N GLY A 672 0.70 -0.96 11.46
CA GLY A 672 -0.30 -0.77 12.52
C GLY A 672 0.31 -0.39 13.87
N PHE A 673 1.44 0.33 13.87
CA PHE A 673 2.04 0.83 15.10
C PHE A 673 1.40 2.13 15.58
N GLN A 674 1.43 2.28 16.90
CA GLN A 674 1.39 3.58 17.55
C GLN A 674 2.82 4.10 17.71
N VAL A 675 3.07 5.33 17.27
CA VAL A 675 4.44 5.83 17.07
C VAL A 675 4.71 7.07 17.90
N TYR A 676 5.78 6.99 18.69
CA TYR A 676 6.42 8.15 19.34
C TYR A 676 7.57 8.59 18.43
N LEU A 677 7.26 9.49 17.50
CA LEU A 677 8.12 9.80 16.36
C LEU A 677 9.23 10.76 16.79
N GLY A 678 10.48 10.32 16.68
CA GLY A 678 11.64 11.18 16.91
C GLY A 678 11.78 12.24 15.82
N VAL A 679 12.23 13.42 16.19
CA VAL A 679 12.63 14.50 15.27
C VAL A 679 14.07 14.83 15.63
N GLY A 680 15.00 14.16 14.94
CA GLY A 680 16.43 14.21 15.26
C GLY A 680 16.97 15.62 15.05
N MET A 681 17.37 16.28 16.14
CA MET A 681 17.81 17.67 16.12
C MET A 681 19.33 17.77 16.00
N THR A 682 19.79 18.59 15.05
CA THR A 682 21.20 18.85 14.71
C THR A 682 21.37 20.31 14.27
N ARG A 683 22.62 20.79 14.21
CA ARG A 683 22.97 22.08 13.59
C ARG A 683 23.27 21.95 12.09
N GLU A 684 23.28 20.74 11.56
CA GLU A 684 23.51 20.48 10.15
C GLU A 684 22.32 20.89 9.28
N SER A 685 22.57 21.07 7.98
CA SER A 685 21.59 21.58 7.01
C SER A 685 20.41 20.64 6.76
N TRP A 686 20.45 19.39 7.25
CA TRP A 686 19.38 18.40 7.08
C TRP A 686 18.33 18.42 8.19
N PHE A 687 18.49 19.21 9.27
CA PHE A 687 17.45 19.32 10.30
C PHE A 687 16.06 19.74 9.75
N PRO A 688 15.95 20.69 8.80
CA PRO A 688 14.67 21.02 8.17
C PRO A 688 13.95 19.83 7.53
N ASP A 689 14.68 18.81 7.05
CA ASP A 689 14.06 17.61 6.47
C ASP A 689 13.37 16.78 7.55
N GLN A 690 13.94 16.69 8.76
CA GLN A 690 13.29 16.02 9.90
C GLN A 690 12.00 16.75 10.31
N ILE A 691 12.00 18.08 10.27
CA ILE A 691 10.82 18.92 10.53
C ILE A 691 9.75 18.67 9.46
N ALA A 692 10.12 18.66 8.18
CA ALA A 692 9.21 18.39 7.07
C ALA A 692 8.56 17.00 7.18
N SER A 693 9.36 15.97 7.48
CA SER A 693 8.86 14.60 7.70
C SER A 693 7.90 14.52 8.90
N ALA A 694 8.19 15.22 10.00
CA ALA A 694 7.30 15.26 11.16
C ALA A 694 5.96 15.96 10.86
N ILE A 695 5.97 17.04 10.07
CA ILE A 695 4.76 17.73 9.63
C ILE A 695 3.93 16.81 8.70
N SER A 696 4.59 16.14 7.76
CA SER A 696 3.96 15.15 6.87
C SER A 696 3.35 13.99 7.66
N ALA A 697 4.07 13.47 8.65
CA ALA A 697 3.59 12.43 9.55
C ALA A 697 2.28 12.83 10.26
N VAL A 698 2.22 14.03 10.83
CA VAL A 698 1.03 14.55 11.50
C VAL A 698 -0.12 14.82 10.51
N ARG A 699 0.19 15.28 9.30
CA ARG A 699 -0.82 15.56 8.28
C ARG A 699 -1.49 14.28 7.77
N TYR A 700 -0.69 13.26 7.46
CA TYR A 700 -1.16 12.08 6.73
C TYR A 700 -1.42 10.85 7.62
N PHE A 701 -0.75 10.73 8.77
CA PHE A 701 -0.88 9.58 9.68
C PHE A 701 -1.30 9.96 11.10
N PRO A 702 -2.36 10.77 11.24
CA PRO A 702 -2.68 11.39 12.51
C PRO A 702 -3.17 10.46 13.61
N SER A 703 -3.69 9.30 13.25
CA SER A 703 -4.17 8.27 14.18
C SER A 703 -3.05 7.37 14.70
N SER A 704 -1.90 7.37 14.01
CA SER A 704 -0.73 6.55 14.35
C SER A 704 0.34 7.34 15.11
N VAL A 705 0.45 8.66 14.87
CA VAL A 705 1.38 9.53 15.61
C VAL A 705 0.82 9.83 17.01
N GLN A 706 1.45 9.28 18.05
CA GLN A 706 1.06 9.48 19.44
C GLN A 706 1.73 10.71 20.07
N ALA A 707 2.98 10.96 19.72
CA ALA A 707 3.73 12.15 20.11
C ALA A 707 4.89 12.40 19.15
N LEU A 708 5.32 13.66 19.04
CA LEU A 708 6.58 14.05 18.41
C LEU A 708 7.64 14.29 19.48
N LEU A 709 8.82 13.70 19.33
CA LEU A 709 9.93 13.80 20.28
C LEU A 709 11.09 14.58 19.65
N VAL A 710 11.20 15.87 19.95
CA VAL A 710 12.19 16.78 19.35
C VAL A 710 13.50 16.71 20.13
N GLY A 711 14.56 16.24 19.49
CA GLY A 711 15.85 15.99 20.12
C GLY A 711 15.91 14.70 20.94
N CYS A 712 17.07 14.06 20.88
CA CYS A 712 17.39 12.81 21.57
C CYS A 712 18.83 12.92 22.11
N GLU A 713 18.98 12.94 23.45
CA GLU A 713 20.27 12.94 24.17
C GLU A 713 21.28 14.02 23.74
N ASN A 714 20.77 15.15 23.28
CA ASN A 714 21.57 16.23 22.68
C ASN A 714 21.54 17.53 23.52
N ALA A 715 20.80 17.55 24.62
CA ALA A 715 20.87 18.64 25.59
C ALA A 715 22.23 18.61 26.30
N TYR A 716 23.01 19.69 26.15
CA TYR A 716 24.32 19.89 26.80
C TYR A 716 25.37 18.81 26.46
N VAL A 717 25.23 18.16 25.29
CA VAL A 717 26.10 17.09 24.77
C VAL A 717 26.28 17.27 23.26
N GLY A 718 27.43 16.86 22.71
CA GLY A 718 27.68 16.87 21.26
C GLY A 718 27.64 18.28 20.66
N ASP A 719 26.72 18.52 19.71
CA ASP A 719 26.43 19.83 19.07
C ASP A 719 26.05 20.95 20.06
N TYR A 720 25.93 20.63 21.37
CA TYR A 720 25.67 21.54 22.48
C TYR A 720 24.37 22.34 22.28
N PHE A 721 23.23 21.66 22.42
CA PHE A 721 21.94 22.33 22.54
C PHE A 721 21.63 22.65 23.99
N SER A 722 21.24 23.90 24.26
CA SER A 722 20.63 24.23 25.55
C SER A 722 19.19 23.74 25.62
N ALA A 723 18.62 23.64 26.82
CA ALA A 723 17.19 23.37 26.96
C ALA A 723 16.32 24.43 26.25
N GLY A 724 16.80 25.68 26.16
CA GLY A 724 16.15 26.76 25.42
C GLY A 724 16.13 26.53 23.91
N ASP A 725 17.20 25.97 23.34
CA ASP A 725 17.25 25.65 21.91
C ASP A 725 16.22 24.59 21.53
N ILE A 726 16.10 23.54 22.35
CA ILE A 726 15.12 22.46 22.16
C ILE A 726 13.70 23.01 22.31
N LEU A 727 13.45 23.84 23.33
CA LEU A 727 12.16 24.50 23.52
C LEU A 727 11.77 25.37 22.31
N ASN A 728 12.73 26.13 21.76
CA ASN A 728 12.51 26.94 20.57
C ASN A 728 12.20 26.08 19.34
N ALA A 729 12.90 24.96 19.16
CA ALA A 729 12.62 24.01 18.09
C ALA A 729 11.22 23.39 18.22
N MET A 730 10.81 23.00 19.43
CA MET A 730 9.46 22.49 19.71
C MET A 730 8.39 23.54 19.40
N ASN A 731 8.57 24.79 19.84
CA ASN A 731 7.62 25.87 19.58
C ASN A 731 7.53 26.22 18.10
N SER A 732 8.67 26.21 17.39
CA SER A 732 8.73 26.38 15.94
C SER A 732 7.98 25.25 15.23
N LEU A 733 8.22 24.00 15.60
CA LEU A 733 7.53 22.84 15.01
C LEU A 733 6.03 22.86 15.28
N ARG A 734 5.58 23.20 16.51
CA ARG A 734 4.16 23.40 16.83
C ARG A 734 3.53 24.46 15.93
N SER A 735 4.19 25.60 15.76
CA SER A 735 3.70 26.70 14.94
C SER A 735 3.60 26.30 13.46
N GLN A 736 4.60 25.57 12.96
CA GLN A 736 4.62 25.07 11.59
C GLN A 736 3.56 23.98 11.36
N ILE A 737 3.36 23.06 12.30
CA ILE A 737 2.27 22.07 12.23
C ILE A 737 0.91 22.77 12.21
N GLN A 738 0.71 23.75 13.09
CA GLN A 738 -0.53 24.51 13.12
C GLN A 738 -0.79 25.23 11.80
N SER A 739 0.20 25.94 11.27
CA SER A 739 0.05 26.73 10.05
C SER A 739 -0.08 25.85 8.80
N GLN A 740 0.61 24.72 8.75
CA GLN A 740 0.63 23.85 7.56
C GLN A 740 -0.44 22.75 7.59
N THR A 741 -0.91 22.32 8.76
CA THR A 741 -1.86 21.18 8.86
C THR A 741 -3.18 21.54 9.54
N GLY A 742 -3.28 22.73 10.16
CA GLY A 742 -4.45 23.16 10.92
C GLY A 742 -4.60 22.48 12.29
N ARG A 743 -3.66 21.62 12.70
CA ARG A 743 -3.75 20.81 13.92
C ARG A 743 -3.11 21.50 15.12
N THR A 744 -3.94 21.79 16.13
CA THR A 744 -3.52 22.42 17.38
C THR A 744 -3.12 21.43 18.46
N ALA A 745 -3.61 20.18 18.38
CA ALA A 745 -3.55 19.20 19.47
C ALA A 745 -2.58 18.04 19.18
N VAL A 746 -1.31 18.34 18.90
CA VAL A 746 -0.25 17.32 18.73
C VAL A 746 0.62 17.28 19.98
N ARG A 747 0.64 16.13 20.67
CA ARG A 747 1.51 15.92 21.84
C ARG A 747 2.97 16.02 21.41
N MET A 748 3.76 16.80 22.14
CA MET A 748 5.15 17.02 21.82
C MET A 748 6.05 16.92 23.05
N GLY A 749 7.23 16.38 22.88
CA GLY A 749 8.18 16.13 23.95
C GLY A 749 9.62 16.15 23.46
N THR A 750 10.52 15.68 24.32
CA THR A 750 11.94 15.45 24.00
C THR A 750 12.42 14.24 24.78
N VAL A 751 13.52 13.61 24.33
CA VAL A 751 14.19 12.53 25.05
C VAL A 751 15.59 12.99 25.45
N GLN A 752 15.88 13.04 26.74
CA GLN A 752 17.20 13.46 27.25
C GLN A 752 17.68 12.51 28.34
N ARG A 753 18.99 12.44 28.59
CA ARG A 753 19.54 11.49 29.57
C ARG A 753 19.18 11.93 30.98
N ILE A 754 19.11 10.95 31.87
CA ILE A 754 18.78 11.18 33.27
C ILE A 754 19.75 12.13 33.97
N SER A 755 21.02 12.16 33.55
CA SER A 755 22.04 13.08 34.06
C SER A 755 21.64 14.53 33.88
N GLU A 756 21.10 14.92 32.72
CA GLU A 756 20.66 16.28 32.46
C GLU A 756 19.38 16.62 33.22
N TRP A 757 18.39 15.71 33.22
CA TRP A 757 17.13 15.90 33.95
C TRP A 757 17.35 16.10 35.46
N LEU A 758 18.32 15.40 36.06
CA LEU A 758 18.55 15.49 37.51
C LEU A 758 19.65 16.49 37.90
N ASN A 759 20.38 17.07 36.95
CA ASN A 759 21.49 17.98 37.23
C ASN A 759 21.02 19.25 37.98
N PRO A 760 21.49 19.50 39.21
CA PRO A 760 21.11 20.70 39.97
C PRO A 760 21.49 22.01 39.27
N ALA A 761 22.61 22.05 38.55
CA ALA A 761 23.06 23.24 37.83
C ALA A 761 22.17 23.57 36.62
N LEU A 762 21.48 22.58 36.04
CA LEU A 762 20.58 22.74 34.90
C LEU A 762 19.10 22.85 35.32
N ARG A 763 18.79 22.75 36.62
CA ARG A 763 17.43 22.57 37.15
C ARG A 763 16.42 23.55 36.59
N SER A 764 16.74 24.85 36.63
CA SER A 764 15.85 25.90 36.13
C SER A 764 15.48 25.69 34.66
N ASN A 765 16.48 25.41 33.82
CA ASN A 765 16.33 25.22 32.38
C ASN A 765 15.55 23.95 32.05
N MET A 766 15.86 22.84 32.74
CA MET A 766 15.18 21.56 32.51
C MET A 766 13.74 21.57 33.01
N VAL A 767 13.42 22.26 34.12
CA VAL A 767 12.03 22.44 34.58
C VAL A 767 11.23 23.27 33.57
N ALA A 768 11.82 24.32 33.01
CA ALA A 768 11.16 25.11 31.96
C ALA A 768 10.87 24.25 30.71
N LEU A 769 11.82 23.43 30.27
CA LEU A 769 11.62 22.49 29.17
C LEU A 769 10.55 21.45 29.48
N ALA A 770 10.59 20.81 30.65
CA ALA A 770 9.59 19.83 31.10
C ALA A 770 8.16 20.39 31.13
N ASN A 771 8.00 21.65 31.54
CA ASN A 771 6.69 22.31 31.56
C ASN A 771 6.09 22.45 30.15
N ALA A 772 6.93 22.65 29.13
CA ALA A 772 6.50 22.75 27.74
C ALA A 772 6.20 21.39 27.09
N CYS A 773 6.74 20.30 27.64
CA CYS A 773 6.54 18.94 27.14
C CYS A 773 5.17 18.37 27.55
N ASP A 774 4.55 17.63 26.64
CA ASP A 774 3.45 16.69 26.88
C ASP A 774 3.98 15.27 27.19
N VAL A 775 5.23 15.00 26.78
CA VAL A 775 5.98 13.76 27.00
C VAL A 775 7.41 14.12 27.40
N ILE A 776 7.84 13.67 28.57
CA ILE A 776 9.20 13.82 29.10
C ILE A 776 9.87 12.45 28.95
N GLY A 777 10.65 12.27 27.88
CA GLY A 777 11.45 11.08 27.65
C GLY A 777 12.76 11.14 28.43
N VAL A 778 13.06 10.07 29.16
CA VAL A 778 14.27 9.96 29.97
C VAL A 778 15.07 8.74 29.54
N THR A 779 16.24 8.94 28.92
CA THR A 779 17.19 7.83 28.71
C THR A 779 17.84 7.44 30.03
N VAL A 780 17.81 6.14 30.35
CA VAL A 780 18.42 5.59 31.57
C VAL A 780 19.45 4.50 31.21
N SER A 781 20.72 4.89 31.11
CA SER A 781 21.85 3.98 30.82
C SER A 781 22.30 3.23 32.08
N LEU A 782 21.46 2.33 32.59
CA LEU A 782 21.67 1.63 33.87
C LEU A 782 22.91 0.73 33.88
N TYR A 783 23.26 0.12 32.74
CA TYR A 783 24.38 -0.82 32.65
C TYR A 783 25.73 -0.17 33.02
N ASP A 784 25.95 1.08 32.60
CA ASP A 784 27.19 1.80 32.85
C ASP A 784 27.23 2.50 34.21
N SER A 785 26.06 2.83 34.75
CA SER A 785 25.95 3.79 35.87
C SER A 785 25.60 3.15 37.21
N ASP A 786 24.98 1.96 37.22
CA ASP A 786 24.52 1.32 38.44
C ASP A 786 24.92 -0.15 38.51
N ASN A 787 25.07 -0.68 39.73
CA ASN A 787 25.29 -2.10 39.94
C ASN A 787 23.96 -2.86 39.86
N LEU A 788 23.83 -3.74 38.87
CA LEU A 788 22.61 -4.50 38.56
C LEU A 788 22.69 -5.98 39.00
N SER A 789 23.62 -6.33 39.90
CA SER A 789 23.75 -7.67 40.48
C SER A 789 22.63 -8.05 41.49
N SER A 790 21.68 -7.15 41.74
CA SER A 790 20.50 -7.27 42.63
C SER A 790 19.33 -6.44 42.04
N PRO A 791 18.03 -6.69 42.33
CA PRO A 791 16.96 -6.57 41.33
C PRO A 791 16.87 -5.16 40.73
N ALA A 792 16.98 -5.10 39.40
CA ALA A 792 16.94 -3.87 38.61
C ALA A 792 15.75 -2.94 38.94
N ALA A 793 14.64 -3.51 39.43
CA ALA A 793 13.49 -2.80 39.94
C ALA A 793 13.83 -1.77 41.05
N ALA A 794 14.76 -2.07 41.96
CA ALA A 794 15.14 -1.15 43.04
C ALA A 794 15.91 0.07 42.51
N VAL A 795 16.76 -0.15 41.50
CA VAL A 795 17.52 0.91 40.83
C VAL A 795 16.57 1.79 40.00
N LEU A 796 15.63 1.18 39.27
CA LEU A 796 14.55 1.90 38.58
C LEU A 796 13.70 2.72 39.56
N ASP A 797 13.36 2.18 40.73
CA ASP A 797 12.61 2.89 41.76
C ASP A 797 13.36 4.10 42.33
N LYS A 798 14.67 3.97 42.57
CA LYS A 798 15.54 5.09 42.98
C LYS A 798 15.45 6.22 41.96
N TRP A 799 15.69 5.93 40.69
CA TRP A 799 15.68 6.93 39.62
C TRP A 799 14.28 7.51 39.38
N TRP A 800 13.25 6.67 39.36
CA TRP A 800 11.86 7.10 39.21
C TRP A 800 11.41 8.02 40.36
N SER A 801 11.80 7.71 41.60
CA SER A 801 11.48 8.55 42.76
C SER A 801 12.17 9.91 42.69
N GLN A 802 13.43 9.96 42.23
CA GLN A 802 14.15 11.23 42.04
C GLN A 802 13.53 12.07 40.91
N LEU A 803 13.12 11.44 39.80
CA LEU A 803 12.44 12.14 38.70
C LEU A 803 11.07 12.67 39.13
N THR A 804 10.25 11.84 39.78
CA THR A 804 8.89 12.21 40.19
C THR A 804 8.84 13.23 41.34
N ALA A 805 9.93 13.39 42.09
CA ALA A 805 10.08 14.47 43.06
C ALA A 805 10.19 15.86 42.39
N ILE A 806 10.55 15.91 41.10
CA ILE A 806 10.79 17.16 40.36
C ILE A 806 9.79 17.34 39.22
N TYR A 807 9.41 16.26 38.54
CA TYR A 807 8.63 16.27 37.30
C TYR A 807 7.32 15.48 37.46
N PRO A 808 6.24 15.89 36.76
CA PRO A 808 4.96 15.22 36.87
C PRO A 808 5.02 13.80 36.30
N ALA A 809 4.73 12.81 37.14
CA ALA A 809 4.72 11.38 36.78
C ALA A 809 3.88 11.08 35.53
N SER A 810 2.76 11.79 35.33
CA SER A 810 1.87 11.61 34.17
C SER A 810 2.48 11.99 32.83
N LYS A 811 3.61 12.72 32.83
CA LYS A 811 4.34 13.09 31.61
C LYS A 811 5.64 12.28 31.47
N LEU A 812 6.06 11.53 32.47
CA LEU A 812 7.35 10.83 32.48
C LEU A 812 7.27 9.49 31.75
N HIS A 813 8.22 9.29 30.83
CA HIS A 813 8.38 8.08 30.04
C HIS A 813 9.85 7.65 30.14
N LEU A 814 10.11 6.48 30.73
CA LEU A 814 11.46 5.93 30.72
C LEU A 814 11.72 5.36 29.32
N MET A 815 12.76 5.86 28.66
CA MET A 815 13.11 5.44 27.31
C MET A 815 14.51 4.85 27.32
N ASP A 816 14.77 4.01 26.33
CA ASP A 816 16.07 3.41 26.07
C ASP A 816 16.67 2.62 27.22
N VAL A 817 15.79 1.92 27.94
CA VAL A 817 16.17 1.05 29.04
C VAL A 817 16.68 -0.27 28.45
N GLY A 818 17.94 -0.63 28.70
CA GLY A 818 18.54 -1.82 28.10
C GLY A 818 19.65 -2.44 28.93
N TYR A 819 19.94 -3.71 28.65
CA TYR A 819 21.08 -4.44 29.21
C TYR A 819 21.76 -5.21 28.06
N PRO A 820 23.08 -5.03 27.85
CA PRO A 820 23.76 -5.64 26.73
C PRO A 820 23.90 -7.16 26.87
N THR A 821 23.66 -7.88 25.79
CA THR A 821 23.90 -9.32 25.71
C THR A 821 25.35 -9.66 25.39
N GLN A 822 26.06 -8.71 24.76
CA GLN A 822 27.47 -8.80 24.36
C GLN A 822 28.08 -7.39 24.38
N GLY A 823 29.39 -7.30 24.59
CA GLY A 823 30.14 -6.05 24.63
C GLY A 823 31.25 -6.10 25.68
N PRO A 824 31.92 -4.98 25.96
CA PRO A 824 32.81 -4.86 27.11
C PRO A 824 32.02 -5.04 28.43
N SER A 825 32.70 -5.51 29.46
CA SER A 825 32.16 -5.37 30.82
C SER A 825 32.08 -3.88 31.15
N ALA A 826 31.01 -3.48 31.84
CA ALA A 826 30.92 -2.13 32.36
C ALA A 826 32.11 -1.83 33.30
N ALA A 827 32.32 -0.55 33.61
CA ALA A 827 33.41 -0.13 34.49
C ALA A 827 33.48 -1.00 35.76
N ALA A 828 34.69 -1.29 36.24
CA ALA A 828 34.91 -2.21 37.37
C ALA A 828 34.09 -1.87 38.64
N ALA A 829 33.63 -0.62 38.78
CA ALA A 829 32.79 -0.14 39.86
C ALA A 829 31.32 -0.63 39.84
N THR A 830 30.73 -0.97 38.68
CA THR A 830 29.34 -1.46 38.62
C THR A 830 29.26 -2.99 38.71
N GLY A 831 30.30 -3.70 38.29
CA GLY A 831 30.35 -5.16 38.33
C GLY A 831 29.42 -5.87 37.32
N ASN A 832 28.76 -5.12 36.44
CA ASN A 832 27.87 -5.69 35.42
C ASN A 832 28.68 -6.41 34.34
N ARG A 833 28.15 -7.55 33.89
CA ARG A 833 28.72 -8.33 32.78
C ARG A 833 27.67 -8.51 31.70
N PRO A 834 28.03 -8.40 30.40
CA PRO A 834 27.06 -8.58 29.34
C PRO A 834 26.81 -10.07 29.15
N SER A 835 25.54 -10.47 29.15
CA SER A 835 25.13 -11.84 28.81
C SER A 835 23.65 -11.89 28.47
N VAL A 836 23.26 -12.86 27.62
CA VAL A 836 21.86 -13.09 27.27
C VAL A 836 21.01 -13.35 28.53
N ALA A 837 21.51 -14.16 29.47
CA ALA A 837 20.79 -14.50 30.69
C ALA A 837 20.51 -13.28 31.59
N GLN A 838 21.50 -12.39 31.77
CA GLN A 838 21.32 -11.18 32.55
C GLN A 838 20.39 -10.18 31.84
N ALA A 839 20.48 -10.08 30.51
CA ALA A 839 19.59 -9.22 29.74
C ALA A 839 18.12 -9.68 29.80
N GLN A 840 17.87 -11.00 29.77
CA GLN A 840 16.53 -11.56 30.00
C GLN A 840 16.01 -11.26 31.41
N ALA A 841 16.82 -11.50 32.43
CA ALA A 841 16.44 -11.21 33.81
C ALA A 841 16.14 -9.71 34.02
N PHE A 842 16.91 -8.83 33.38
CA PHE A 842 16.70 -7.40 33.39
C PHE A 842 15.40 -7.01 32.66
N TYR A 843 15.12 -7.57 31.48
CA TYR A 843 13.88 -7.36 30.73
C TYR A 843 12.63 -7.74 31.55
N ASP A 844 12.66 -8.91 32.20
CA ASP A 844 11.55 -9.37 33.04
C ASP A 844 11.36 -8.46 34.26
N ALA A 845 12.46 -8.02 34.88
CA ALA A 845 12.42 -7.08 36.01
C ALA A 845 11.85 -5.71 35.59
N VAL A 846 12.25 -5.17 34.44
CA VAL A 846 11.71 -3.90 33.91
C VAL A 846 10.20 -4.03 33.64
N ARG A 847 9.74 -5.13 33.04
CA ARG A 847 8.32 -5.37 32.78
C ARG A 847 7.49 -5.47 34.05
N ALA A 848 7.97 -6.22 35.04
CA ALA A 848 7.31 -6.34 36.33
C ALA A 848 7.24 -4.98 37.04
N TRP A 849 8.35 -4.23 37.03
CA TRP A 849 8.42 -2.88 37.59
C TRP A 849 7.43 -1.92 36.91
N GLN A 850 7.43 -1.90 35.57
CA GLN A 850 6.56 -1.09 34.72
C GLN A 850 5.08 -1.32 35.06
N THR A 851 4.68 -2.58 35.19
CA THR A 851 3.30 -2.96 35.55
C THR A 851 2.95 -2.47 36.95
N SER A 852 3.87 -2.59 37.92
CA SER A 852 3.64 -2.17 39.31
C SER A 852 3.49 -0.66 39.50
N ARG A 853 4.13 0.14 38.64
CA ARG A 853 4.15 1.61 38.74
C ARG A 853 3.23 2.31 37.75
N SER A 854 2.62 1.58 36.82
CA SER A 854 1.90 2.16 35.68
C SER A 854 2.75 3.20 34.93
N ALA A 855 4.07 3.01 34.89
CA ALA A 855 5.00 3.88 34.18
C ALA A 855 5.06 3.47 32.71
N SER A 856 5.20 4.41 31.77
CA SER A 856 5.43 4.04 30.37
C SER A 856 6.92 3.80 30.13
N THR A 857 7.28 2.72 29.45
CA THR A 857 8.69 2.30 29.27
C THR A 857 8.99 1.84 27.84
N TRP A 858 10.13 2.29 27.29
CA TRP A 858 10.68 1.83 26.02
C TRP A 858 12.03 1.17 26.23
N PHE A 859 12.21 0.00 25.62
CA PHE A 859 13.51 -0.67 25.57
C PHE A 859 14.44 -0.02 24.53
N ALA A 860 15.76 -0.11 24.78
CA ALA A 860 16.84 0.50 23.99
C ALA A 860 16.78 0.21 22.49
N SER A 861 17.20 -0.95 22.00
CA SER A 861 17.09 -1.25 20.56
C SER A 861 16.38 -2.58 20.36
N PHE A 862 15.59 -2.69 19.29
CA PHE A 862 15.03 -3.98 18.93
C PHE A 862 16.08 -4.89 18.28
N TYR A 863 16.87 -4.34 17.37
CA TYR A 863 18.01 -4.99 16.73
C TYR A 863 19.31 -4.44 17.30
N ASP A 864 20.35 -5.27 17.29
CA ASP A 864 21.71 -4.77 17.41
C ASP A 864 22.07 -3.92 16.20
N ASP A 865 22.54 -2.71 16.45
CA ASP A 865 23.14 -1.89 15.41
C ASP A 865 24.46 -2.51 14.94
N LYS A 866 24.89 -2.17 13.73
CA LYS A 866 26.21 -2.59 13.25
C LYS A 866 27.30 -2.03 14.17
N PRO A 867 28.33 -2.82 14.51
CA PRO A 867 29.40 -2.35 15.37
C PRO A 867 30.12 -1.18 14.68
N THR A 868 30.03 0.00 15.27
CA THR A 868 30.80 1.18 14.86
C THR A 868 32.20 1.17 15.47
N THR A 869 32.41 0.38 16.52
CA THR A 869 33.70 0.19 17.20
C THR A 869 33.87 -1.26 17.68
N PRO A 870 35.11 -1.73 17.92
CA PRO A 870 35.37 -3.08 18.46
C PRO A 870 34.76 -3.34 19.85
N ASN A 871 34.40 -2.28 20.57
CA ASN A 871 33.85 -2.33 21.93
C ASN A 871 32.35 -2.00 21.96
N ALA A 872 31.62 -2.20 20.87
CA ALA A 872 30.19 -1.91 20.82
C ALA A 872 29.39 -2.77 21.80
N GLU A 873 28.41 -2.14 22.46
CA GLU A 873 27.44 -2.80 23.33
C GLU A 873 26.20 -3.20 22.55
N PHE A 874 25.77 -4.45 22.71
CA PHE A 874 24.70 -5.04 21.94
C PHE A 874 23.46 -5.27 22.81
N THR A 875 22.61 -4.25 22.90
CA THR A 875 21.39 -4.24 23.72
C THR A 875 20.14 -4.76 22.99
N GLY A 876 20.25 -5.07 21.69
CA GLY A 876 19.17 -5.55 20.85
C GLY A 876 18.55 -6.85 21.38
N PHE A 877 17.25 -7.02 21.19
CA PHE A 877 16.61 -8.32 21.38
C PHE A 877 16.99 -9.32 20.27
N PHE A 878 17.24 -8.78 19.08
CA PHE A 878 17.66 -9.49 17.88
C PHE A 878 19.07 -9.05 17.49
N THR A 879 19.80 -9.94 16.84
CA THR A 879 21.08 -9.60 16.19
C THR A 879 20.84 -8.65 15.01
N ALA A 880 21.91 -8.05 14.50
CA ALA A 880 21.84 -7.19 13.31
C ALA A 880 21.26 -7.94 12.08
N GLN A 881 21.44 -9.26 12.02
CA GLN A 881 20.92 -10.16 10.98
C GLN A 881 19.50 -10.68 11.28
N ARG A 882 18.75 -9.98 12.14
CA ARG A 882 17.35 -10.30 12.49
C ARG A 882 17.17 -11.68 13.12
N GLN A 883 18.18 -12.21 13.81
CA GLN A 883 18.06 -13.47 14.55
C GLN A 883 17.70 -13.20 16.02
N PRO A 884 16.72 -13.89 16.61
CA PRO A 884 16.40 -13.72 18.02
C PRO A 884 17.57 -14.20 18.88
N LYS A 885 17.96 -13.42 19.90
CA LYS A 885 19.06 -13.81 20.80
C LYS A 885 18.65 -14.88 21.82
N ALA A 886 17.36 -14.95 22.14
CA ALA A 886 16.79 -16.00 22.98
C ALA A 886 15.29 -16.19 22.68
N SER A 887 14.78 -17.37 23.02
CA SER A 887 13.34 -17.65 23.01
C SER A 887 12.62 -16.73 23.99
N ASN A 888 11.44 -16.22 23.61
CA ASN A 888 10.61 -15.39 24.50
C ASN A 888 11.31 -14.10 25.00
N TYR A 889 12.30 -13.61 24.25
CA TYR A 889 13.02 -12.37 24.53
C TYR A 889 13.02 -11.49 23.27
N PRO A 890 12.08 -10.53 23.17
CA PRO A 890 10.98 -10.22 24.08
C PRO A 890 9.82 -11.22 23.93
N LEU A 891 8.87 -11.24 24.88
CA LEU A 891 7.64 -12.04 24.75
C LEU A 891 6.84 -11.64 23.50
N ALA A 892 6.19 -12.64 22.90
CA ALA A 892 5.17 -12.36 21.90
C ALA A 892 3.96 -11.69 22.56
N THR A 893 3.32 -10.75 21.85
CA THR A 893 2.05 -10.19 22.31
C THR A 893 1.02 -11.32 22.28
N SER A 894 0.43 -11.68 23.43
CA SER A 894 -0.76 -12.53 23.46
C SER A 894 -1.85 -11.84 22.63
N SER A 895 -2.32 -12.52 21.58
CA SER A 895 -3.39 -12.07 20.68
C SER A 895 -4.68 -11.78 21.42
#